data_AF-A0A2A9NIK5-F1
#
_entry.id   AF-A0A2A9NIK5-F1
#
_cell.length_a   1.000
_cell.length_b   1.000
_cell.length_c   1.000
_cell.angle_alpha   90.00
_cell.angle_beta   90.00
_cell.angle_gamma   90.00
#
_symmetry.space_group_name_H-M   'P 1'
#
loop_
_entity.id
_entity.type
_entity.pdbx_description
1 polymer ?
#
loop_
_entity_poly.entity_id
_entity_poly.type
_entity_poly.pdbx_seq_one_letter_code
_entity_poly.pdbx_strand_id
1 'polypeptide(L)'
;MSHPTLWSPRHFLYAIGNTPAVCFTNGHPPEQPTDILLLGGVAMLGVCCTQYMRIWEPVAARKLDFICCDAEPAVLARNVLLYTLIADLQENDTSVVAKMWNLYYHFFIDSETLDLVVMQSRQLADLSVNLDTWNNSKYAGFLRFCNIHTLSELHRHWVLYGDMQNLPKTDLDTLQKQFCARDPRCQDSVPPISLARAAGPLWFRLERQGAYFKHYWDTGVIFIDREKITASKLMNPTFAYSIVGRGFALHYGSHPFLSFHLARGLAHLKGTGLAPSLHESCFTHFKSWCYSLNKRLKQKSPSITIRFNRSIDTYLYTTQWTSNRIQLDGGDYLGKSPSQAPLQFDVIDTSNPIDHIGFINVLVTAVPLLKRRPSSILHTTPVSYVSNFTTRSTFHEYFPPDGIYERISWKIGSLSDSLTLSAGTSTEYRLNFDAKQLAGFLHGFYSKMFYEEDMVANFANMKLGSPLTTLCKLTLVNYSRFTFAYLLRVIRNRVMTDWYYVIEYFHDLIVRDSSLLLGTNNFQDLFCHLYMLGLHTFYPLSPGINDALAHQNGPFKGWKKIPPVVCVVLVVPRDKFRLFKNGADLPEIGFMSTLVVGTSALSSFYISRCVFGDVRIKYPDRSQPDEPSVTIQEDKDGLRGSSPLVVMFYVPTWLLGQAPHAL
;
A
#
# COMPACT_ATOMS: atom_id res chain seq x y z
N MET A 1 1.24 4.72 10.84
CA MET A 1 0.06 4.38 10.02
C MET A 1 -1.17 5.03 10.64
N SER A 2 -1.94 5.74 9.82
CA SER A 2 -3.19 6.44 10.15
C SER A 2 -4.44 5.57 9.96
N HIS A 3 -4.25 4.28 9.68
CA HIS A 3 -5.30 3.28 9.51
C HIS A 3 -5.30 2.30 10.70
N PRO A 4 -6.47 1.81 11.16
CA PRO A 4 -6.57 0.75 12.15
C PRO A 4 -5.76 -0.50 11.78
N THR A 5 -5.31 -1.26 12.77
CA THR A 5 -4.77 -2.61 12.51
C THR A 5 -5.92 -3.50 12.06
N LEU A 6 -5.74 -4.22 10.95
CA LEU A 6 -6.74 -5.08 10.34
C LEU A 6 -6.31 -6.54 10.42
N TRP A 7 -7.21 -7.40 10.88
CA TRP A 7 -7.15 -8.83 10.62
C TRP A 7 -7.79 -9.12 9.27
N SER A 8 -6.99 -9.56 8.31
CA SER A 8 -7.51 -10.07 7.05
C SER A 8 -7.41 -11.60 7.06
N PRO A 9 -8.53 -12.35 7.05
CA PRO A 9 -8.49 -13.81 7.02
C PRO A 9 -8.00 -14.36 5.67
N ARG A 10 -8.02 -13.55 4.61
CA ARG A 10 -7.48 -13.89 3.29
C ARG A 10 -6.58 -12.78 2.77
N HIS A 11 -5.29 -13.08 2.65
CA HIS A 11 -4.34 -12.21 1.95
C HIS A 11 -4.20 -12.64 0.49
N PHE A 12 -4.30 -11.69 -0.44
CA PHE A 12 -4.10 -11.94 -1.86
C PHE A 12 -2.75 -11.40 -2.36
N LEU A 13 -2.08 -12.22 -3.15
CA LEU A 13 -0.91 -11.83 -3.94
C LEU A 13 -1.38 -11.17 -5.24
N TYR A 14 -1.08 -9.89 -5.42
CA TYR A 14 -1.35 -9.13 -6.66
C TYR A 14 -0.17 -9.21 -7.64
N ALA A 15 0.26 -10.43 -7.97
CA ALA A 15 1.44 -10.69 -8.80
C ALA A 15 1.38 -10.09 -10.22
N ILE A 16 0.20 -10.01 -10.82
CA ILE A 16 0.01 -9.58 -12.22
C ILE A 16 -0.43 -8.10 -12.31
N GLY A 17 -1.08 -7.61 -11.25
CA GLY A 17 -1.70 -6.29 -11.23
C GLY A 17 -3.14 -6.31 -11.71
N ASN A 18 -3.83 -5.20 -11.48
CA ASN A 18 -5.23 -4.98 -11.82
C ASN A 18 -5.44 -3.72 -12.68
N THR A 19 -4.36 -3.10 -13.16
CA THR A 19 -4.36 -1.88 -13.98
C THR A 19 -3.38 -2.01 -15.14
N PRO A 20 -3.73 -1.47 -16.32
CA PRO A 20 -2.81 -1.44 -17.46
C PRO A 20 -1.61 -0.56 -17.15
N ALA A 21 -0.45 -0.88 -17.73
CA ALA A 21 0.76 -0.09 -17.57
C ALA A 21 0.55 1.35 -18.06
N VAL A 22 1.07 2.33 -17.31
CA VAL A 22 0.99 3.75 -17.66
C VAL A 22 2.38 4.36 -17.79
N CYS A 23 2.49 5.43 -18.58
CA CYS A 23 3.70 6.24 -18.62
C CYS A 23 3.73 7.16 -17.38
N PHE A 24 4.75 6.98 -16.54
CA PHE A 24 4.91 7.74 -15.29
C PHE A 24 5.47 9.15 -15.50
N THR A 25 6.01 9.43 -16.69
CA THR A 25 6.48 10.79 -17.04
C THR A 25 5.44 11.58 -17.84
N ASN A 26 4.23 11.04 -18.01
CA ASN A 26 3.16 11.76 -18.69
C ASN A 26 2.76 13.01 -17.89
N GLY A 27 2.76 14.18 -18.53
CA GLY A 27 2.50 15.46 -17.88
C GLY A 27 3.71 16.14 -17.24
N HIS A 28 4.90 15.52 -17.29
CA HIS A 28 6.16 16.12 -16.85
C HIS A 28 7.04 16.51 -18.06
N PRO A 29 7.74 17.67 -18.04
CA PRO A 29 8.63 18.10 -19.13
C PRO A 29 9.64 17.01 -19.55
N PRO A 30 9.79 16.71 -20.87
CA PRO A 30 10.64 15.63 -21.37
C PRO A 30 12.14 15.84 -21.17
N GLU A 31 12.60 17.09 -20.98
CA GLU A 31 14.01 17.46 -20.86
C GLU A 31 14.56 17.40 -19.42
N GLN A 32 13.67 17.35 -18.41
CA GLN A 32 14.07 17.51 -17.01
C GLN A 32 14.31 16.17 -16.31
N PRO A 33 15.41 15.98 -15.56
CA PRO A 33 15.57 14.81 -14.68
C PRO A 33 14.35 14.61 -13.77
N THR A 34 14.02 13.36 -13.43
CA THR A 34 12.76 13.07 -12.73
C THR A 34 12.91 11.97 -11.72
N ASP A 35 12.59 12.33 -10.48
CA ASP A 35 12.49 11.40 -9.37
C ASP A 35 11.03 10.97 -9.24
N ILE A 36 10.79 9.67 -9.32
CA ILE A 36 9.46 9.05 -9.43
C ILE A 36 9.28 8.10 -8.26
N LEU A 37 8.25 8.32 -7.46
CA LEU A 37 7.85 7.43 -6.37
C LEU A 37 6.61 6.63 -6.77
N LEU A 38 6.68 5.32 -6.63
CA LEU A 38 5.59 4.40 -6.91
C LEU A 38 5.15 3.75 -5.59
N LEU A 39 3.95 4.10 -5.13
CA LEU A 39 3.34 3.66 -3.88
C LEU A 39 2.27 2.59 -4.17
N GLY A 40 2.65 1.32 -4.05
CA GLY A 40 1.77 0.15 -4.24
C GLY A 40 1.64 -0.30 -5.71
N GLY A 41 1.73 -1.61 -5.94
CA GLY A 41 1.27 -2.29 -7.15
C GLY A 41 2.12 -2.11 -8.41
N VAL A 42 2.69 -3.23 -8.89
CA VAL A 42 3.19 -3.53 -10.25
C VAL A 42 3.90 -2.38 -11.00
N ALA A 43 4.84 -1.74 -10.30
CA ALA A 43 5.77 -0.78 -10.86
C ALA A 43 6.49 -1.27 -12.13
N MET A 44 6.66 -2.59 -12.29
CA MET A 44 7.47 -3.16 -13.36
C MET A 44 7.03 -2.74 -14.75
N LEU A 45 5.79 -3.04 -15.14
CA LEU A 45 5.34 -2.78 -16.50
C LEU A 45 5.17 -1.29 -16.76
N GLY A 46 4.83 -0.51 -15.74
CA GLY A 46 4.82 0.96 -15.85
C GLY A 46 6.21 1.53 -16.14
N VAL A 47 7.27 1.02 -15.51
CA VAL A 47 8.66 1.41 -15.82
C VAL A 47 9.02 1.01 -17.24
N CYS A 48 8.76 -0.24 -17.65
CA CYS A 48 9.07 -0.72 -19.00
C CYS A 48 8.27 0.05 -20.07
N CYS A 49 6.98 0.31 -19.83
CA CYS A 49 6.11 1.13 -20.68
C CYS A 49 6.62 2.57 -20.78
N THR A 50 7.02 3.17 -19.66
CA THR A 50 7.62 4.52 -19.63
C THR A 50 8.88 4.58 -20.49
N GLN A 51 9.74 3.55 -20.44
CA GLN A 51 10.92 3.49 -21.32
C GLN A 51 10.55 3.31 -22.79
N TYR A 52 9.58 2.44 -23.09
CA TYR A 52 9.11 2.21 -24.46
C TYR A 52 8.53 3.47 -25.10
N MET A 53 7.68 4.21 -24.38
CA MET A 53 7.08 5.46 -24.87
C MET A 53 8.13 6.55 -25.18
N ARG A 54 9.35 6.36 -24.71
CA ARG A 54 10.49 7.27 -24.86
C ARG A 54 11.59 6.71 -25.76
N ILE A 55 11.28 5.70 -26.58
CA ILE A 55 12.26 5.10 -27.50
C ILE A 55 12.82 6.10 -28.52
N TRP A 56 12.04 7.16 -28.82
CA TRP A 56 12.39 8.24 -29.74
C TRP A 56 13.32 9.30 -29.14
N GLU A 57 13.39 9.41 -27.82
CA GLU A 57 14.22 10.41 -27.16
C GLU A 57 15.70 10.03 -27.24
N PRO A 58 16.60 11.01 -27.47
CA PRO A 58 18.03 10.77 -27.43
C PRO A 58 18.44 10.09 -26.13
N VAL A 59 19.38 9.17 -26.27
CA VAL A 59 19.76 8.27 -25.18
C VAL A 59 20.21 9.03 -23.91
N ALA A 60 20.91 10.14 -24.11
CA ALA A 60 21.50 10.98 -23.08
C ALA A 60 20.56 12.05 -22.48
N ALA A 61 19.30 12.14 -22.92
CA ALA A 61 18.51 13.36 -22.71
C ALA A 61 18.01 13.60 -21.27
N ARG A 62 17.58 12.55 -20.53
CA ARG A 62 16.96 12.75 -19.20
C ARG A 62 17.18 11.55 -18.28
N LYS A 63 17.68 11.82 -17.06
CA LYS A 63 17.82 10.85 -15.97
C LYS A 63 16.47 10.55 -15.32
N LEU A 64 16.18 9.28 -15.09
CA LEU A 64 15.01 8.79 -14.37
C LEU A 64 15.44 7.99 -13.15
N ASP A 65 14.88 8.33 -11.99
CA ASP A 65 15.10 7.61 -10.74
C ASP A 65 13.75 7.14 -10.19
N PHE A 66 13.50 5.84 -10.25
CA PHE A 66 12.27 5.23 -9.75
C PHE A 66 12.50 4.67 -8.36
N ILE A 67 11.58 4.93 -7.43
CA ILE A 67 11.49 4.23 -6.15
C ILE A 67 10.20 3.42 -6.13
N CYS A 68 10.34 2.10 -6.24
CA CYS A 68 9.25 1.15 -6.24
C CYS A 68 8.97 0.66 -4.82
N CYS A 69 7.80 1.01 -4.29
CA CYS A 69 7.33 0.57 -2.99
C CYS A 69 6.19 -0.43 -3.09
N ASP A 70 6.33 -1.57 -2.40
CA ASP A 70 5.24 -2.53 -2.23
C ASP A 70 5.34 -3.21 -0.86
N ALA A 71 4.20 -3.39 -0.21
CA ALA A 71 4.13 -4.09 1.08
C ALA A 71 4.42 -5.59 0.93
N GLU A 72 4.11 -6.15 -0.25
CA GLU A 72 4.28 -7.55 -0.59
C GLU A 72 5.69 -7.81 -1.17
N PRO A 73 6.61 -8.42 -0.39
CA PRO A 73 7.97 -8.69 -0.86
C PRO A 73 8.00 -9.62 -2.08
N ALA A 74 7.03 -10.53 -2.24
CA ALA A 74 6.94 -11.40 -3.41
C ALA A 74 6.78 -10.61 -4.72
N VAL A 75 6.02 -9.51 -4.71
CA VAL A 75 5.84 -8.64 -5.89
C VAL A 75 7.16 -7.99 -6.27
N LEU A 76 7.89 -7.43 -5.30
CA LEU A 76 9.20 -6.81 -5.54
C LEU A 76 10.24 -7.83 -6.03
N ALA A 77 10.28 -9.03 -5.42
CA ALA A 77 11.19 -10.10 -5.80
C ALA A 77 10.98 -10.54 -7.26
N ARG A 78 9.72 -10.63 -7.72
CA ARG A 78 9.35 -10.94 -9.11
C ARG A 78 9.76 -9.84 -10.08
N ASN A 79 9.58 -8.58 -9.68
CA ASN A 79 9.95 -7.43 -10.51
C ASN A 79 11.47 -7.38 -10.74
N VAL A 80 12.27 -7.53 -9.68
CA VAL A 80 13.74 -7.58 -9.78
C VAL A 80 14.19 -8.78 -10.60
N LEU A 81 13.59 -9.96 -10.38
CA LEU A 81 13.89 -11.15 -11.18
C LEU A 81 13.73 -10.86 -12.67
N LEU A 82 12.61 -10.28 -13.08
CA LEU A 82 12.40 -9.91 -14.48
C LEU A 82 13.36 -8.81 -14.96
N TYR A 83 13.61 -7.77 -14.18
CA TYR A 83 14.56 -6.72 -14.58
C TYR A 83 15.97 -7.26 -14.84
N THR A 84 16.41 -8.22 -14.04
CA THR A 84 17.73 -8.84 -14.20
C THR A 84 17.78 -9.73 -15.44
N LEU A 85 16.70 -10.46 -15.75
CA LEU A 85 16.54 -11.19 -17.00
C LEU A 85 16.52 -10.25 -18.22
N ILE A 86 15.82 -9.11 -18.12
CA ILE A 86 15.82 -8.08 -19.17
C ILE A 86 17.21 -7.47 -19.34
N ALA A 87 17.98 -7.26 -18.27
CA ALA A 87 19.33 -6.73 -18.36
C ALA A 87 20.28 -7.70 -19.09
N ASP A 88 20.14 -8.99 -18.82
CA ASP A 88 20.96 -10.05 -19.41
C ASP A 88 20.49 -10.51 -20.80
N LEU A 89 19.33 -10.04 -21.24
CA LEU A 89 18.74 -10.35 -22.54
C LEU A 89 19.71 -10.00 -23.68
N GLN A 90 19.98 -10.97 -24.54
CA GLN A 90 20.75 -10.78 -25.77
C GLN A 90 19.88 -10.11 -26.85
N GLU A 91 20.54 -9.45 -27.80
CA GLU A 91 19.82 -8.72 -28.85
C GLU A 91 18.98 -9.68 -29.70
N ASN A 92 17.69 -9.34 -29.90
CA ASN A 92 16.71 -10.12 -30.66
C ASN A 92 16.39 -11.54 -30.15
N ASP A 93 16.77 -11.89 -28.92
CA ASP A 93 16.45 -13.20 -28.33
C ASP A 93 14.98 -13.29 -27.87
N THR A 94 14.10 -13.52 -28.85
CA THR A 94 12.67 -13.64 -28.62
C THR A 94 12.31 -14.89 -27.83
N SER A 95 13.18 -15.91 -27.81
CA SER A 95 12.96 -17.16 -27.07
C SER A 95 13.02 -16.90 -25.56
N VAL A 96 14.01 -16.14 -25.10
CA VAL A 96 14.13 -15.76 -23.68
C VAL A 96 13.01 -14.80 -23.29
N VAL A 97 12.60 -13.88 -24.17
CA VAL A 97 11.42 -13.02 -23.92
C VAL A 97 10.13 -13.84 -23.74
N ALA A 98 9.96 -14.94 -24.49
CA ALA A 98 8.83 -15.85 -24.30
C ALA A 98 8.88 -16.56 -22.94
N LYS A 99 10.07 -17.01 -22.50
CA LYS A 99 10.26 -17.57 -21.15
C LYS A 99 9.97 -16.54 -20.06
N MET A 100 10.41 -15.30 -20.23
CA MET A 100 10.09 -14.18 -19.32
C MET A 100 8.58 -13.94 -19.23
N TRP A 101 7.86 -13.99 -20.35
CA TRP A 101 6.40 -13.90 -20.38
C TRP A 101 5.76 -15.05 -19.59
N ASN A 102 6.18 -16.29 -19.83
CA ASN A 102 5.66 -17.48 -19.14
C ASN A 102 5.90 -17.39 -17.63
N LEU A 103 7.13 -17.06 -17.22
CA LEU A 103 7.50 -16.80 -15.82
C LEU A 103 6.57 -15.77 -15.17
N TYR A 104 6.29 -14.66 -15.86
CA TYR A 104 5.59 -13.55 -15.24
C TYR A 104 4.07 -13.75 -15.18
N TYR A 105 3.50 -14.51 -16.11
CA TYR A 105 2.03 -14.59 -16.28
C TYR A 105 1.44 -15.99 -16.15
N HIS A 106 2.20 -17.08 -16.15
CA HIS A 106 1.62 -18.43 -16.11
C HIS A 106 1.78 -19.09 -14.74
N PHE A 107 0.72 -19.77 -14.29
CA PHE A 107 0.73 -20.57 -13.06
C PHE A 107 1.58 -21.83 -13.24
N PHE A 108 1.48 -22.41 -14.44
CA PHE A 108 2.26 -23.57 -14.86
C PHE A 108 3.17 -23.18 -16.03
N ILE A 109 4.40 -23.67 -15.99
CA ILE A 109 5.45 -23.35 -16.95
C ILE A 109 6.10 -24.64 -17.48
N ASP A 110 6.73 -24.52 -18.65
CA ASP A 110 7.57 -25.57 -19.24
C ASP A 110 8.91 -25.70 -18.48
N SER A 111 9.61 -26.81 -18.72
CA SER A 111 10.89 -27.12 -18.05
C SER A 111 11.96 -26.08 -18.34
N GLU A 112 12.06 -25.58 -19.57
CA GLU A 112 13.08 -24.59 -19.92
C GLU A 112 12.85 -23.24 -19.24
N THR A 113 11.59 -22.83 -19.09
CA THR A 113 11.22 -21.65 -18.32
C THR A 113 11.53 -21.86 -16.85
N LEU A 114 11.25 -23.03 -16.28
CA LEU A 114 11.56 -23.32 -14.88
C LEU A 114 13.06 -23.30 -14.60
N ASP A 115 13.87 -23.86 -15.49
CA ASP A 115 15.33 -23.82 -15.40
C ASP A 115 15.85 -22.38 -15.38
N LEU A 116 15.30 -21.51 -16.24
CA LEU A 116 15.63 -20.08 -16.26
C LEU A 116 15.29 -19.40 -14.91
N VAL A 117 14.12 -19.70 -14.33
CA VAL A 117 13.68 -19.16 -13.05
C VAL A 117 14.60 -19.59 -11.91
N VAL A 118 14.92 -20.89 -11.84
CA VAL A 118 15.77 -21.46 -10.80
C VAL A 118 17.19 -20.91 -10.91
N MET A 119 17.76 -20.91 -12.12
CA MET A 119 19.10 -20.37 -12.38
C MET A 119 19.22 -18.91 -11.94
N GLN A 120 18.32 -18.05 -12.44
CA GLN A 120 18.38 -16.63 -12.14
C GLN A 120 18.09 -16.36 -10.66
N SER A 121 17.16 -17.09 -10.03
CA SER A 121 16.87 -16.92 -8.60
C SER A 121 18.06 -17.31 -7.72
N ARG A 122 18.79 -18.38 -8.05
CA ARG A 122 20.02 -18.76 -7.33
C ARG A 122 21.10 -17.69 -7.47
N GLN A 123 21.32 -17.20 -8.69
CA GLN A 123 22.26 -16.11 -8.91
C GLN A 123 21.89 -14.85 -8.11
N LEU A 124 20.60 -14.50 -8.05
CA LEU A 124 20.15 -13.37 -7.25
C LEU A 124 20.32 -13.62 -5.75
N ALA A 125 20.06 -14.84 -5.27
CA ALA A 125 20.32 -15.22 -3.88
C ALA A 125 21.80 -15.03 -3.51
N ASP A 126 22.73 -15.49 -4.36
CA ASP A 126 24.18 -15.33 -4.16
C ASP A 126 24.60 -13.85 -4.13
N LEU A 127 24.02 -13.03 -5.00
CA LEU A 127 24.32 -11.59 -5.09
C LEU A 127 23.66 -10.76 -3.97
N SER A 128 22.69 -11.31 -3.24
CA SER A 128 21.86 -10.57 -2.28
C SER A 128 22.13 -10.90 -0.81
N VAL A 129 23.23 -11.59 -0.51
CA VAL A 129 23.64 -11.94 0.87
C VAL A 129 23.74 -10.71 1.77
N ASN A 130 24.21 -9.58 1.23
CA ASN A 130 24.22 -8.28 1.90
C ASN A 130 24.31 -7.15 0.87
N LEU A 131 24.17 -5.89 1.33
CA LEU A 131 24.19 -4.71 0.46
C LEU A 131 25.53 -4.54 -0.28
N ASP A 132 26.66 -4.88 0.35
CA ASP A 132 27.98 -4.72 -0.28
C ASP A 132 28.18 -5.70 -1.44
N THR A 133 27.81 -6.97 -1.26
CA THR A 133 27.80 -7.97 -2.35
C THR A 133 26.90 -7.51 -3.49
N TRP A 134 25.70 -7.01 -3.19
CA TRP A 134 24.80 -6.50 -4.22
C TRP A 134 25.39 -5.29 -4.95
N ASN A 135 25.99 -4.35 -4.22
CA ASN A 135 26.57 -3.13 -4.77
C ASN A 135 27.79 -3.37 -5.65
N ASN A 136 28.48 -4.50 -5.48
CA ASN A 136 29.58 -4.93 -6.34
C ASN A 136 29.10 -5.78 -7.54
N SER A 137 27.79 -6.07 -7.64
CA SER A 137 27.23 -6.86 -8.74
C SER A 137 27.08 -6.05 -10.04
N LYS A 138 26.96 -6.74 -11.17
CA LYS A 138 26.68 -6.11 -12.48
C LYS A 138 25.33 -5.38 -12.55
N TYR A 139 24.39 -5.69 -11.67
CA TYR A 139 23.07 -5.05 -11.64
C TYR A 139 23.05 -3.75 -10.84
N ALA A 140 24.09 -3.51 -10.05
CA ALA A 140 24.18 -2.35 -9.15
C ALA A 140 24.10 -1.00 -9.88
N GLY A 141 24.53 -0.93 -11.14
CA GLY A 141 24.49 0.33 -11.90
C GLY A 141 23.09 0.92 -12.07
N PHE A 142 22.04 0.10 -11.99
CA PHE A 142 20.66 0.52 -12.24
C PHE A 142 19.61 -0.08 -11.30
N LEU A 143 19.89 -1.19 -10.59
CA LEU A 143 19.02 -1.75 -9.55
C LEU A 143 19.60 -1.51 -8.15
N ARG A 144 18.84 -0.83 -7.31
CA ARG A 144 19.27 -0.41 -5.96
C ARG A 144 18.30 -0.88 -4.88
N PHE A 145 18.83 -1.11 -3.68
CA PHE A 145 18.02 -1.42 -2.50
C PHE A 145 18.18 -0.32 -1.45
N CYS A 146 17.05 0.22 -1.02
CA CYS A 146 16.99 1.37 -0.12
C CYS A 146 17.30 1.05 1.34
N ASN A 147 17.20 -0.22 1.75
CA ASN A 147 17.54 -0.67 3.09
C ASN A 147 17.85 -2.18 3.10
N ILE A 148 18.55 -2.62 4.14
CA ILE A 148 18.98 -4.02 4.30
C ILE A 148 17.79 -4.96 4.48
N HIS A 149 16.71 -4.50 5.13
CA HIS A 149 15.51 -5.30 5.37
C HIS A 149 14.82 -5.70 4.06
N THR A 150 14.69 -4.76 3.10
CA THR A 150 14.12 -5.04 1.77
C THR A 150 14.96 -6.06 1.03
N LEU A 151 16.30 -5.90 1.02
CA LEU A 151 17.18 -6.88 0.39
C LEU A 151 17.03 -8.27 1.00
N SER A 152 17.00 -8.36 2.33
CA SER A 152 16.86 -9.63 3.06
C SER A 152 15.56 -10.37 2.74
N GLU A 153 14.43 -9.64 2.63
CA GLU A 153 13.15 -10.27 2.28
C GLU A 153 13.14 -10.78 0.83
N LEU A 154 13.69 -10.00 -0.10
CA LEU A 154 13.78 -10.41 -1.50
C LEU A 154 14.75 -11.59 -1.67
N HIS A 155 15.89 -11.57 -0.97
CA HIS A 155 16.82 -12.70 -0.87
C HIS A 155 16.09 -13.98 -0.45
N ARG A 156 15.30 -13.92 0.63
CA ARG A 156 14.50 -15.06 1.11
C ARG A 156 13.58 -15.59 0.01
N HIS A 157 12.91 -14.73 -0.76
CA HIS A 157 12.06 -15.17 -1.85
C HIS A 157 12.84 -15.85 -2.98
N TRP A 158 14.00 -15.35 -3.38
CA TRP A 158 14.80 -15.99 -4.43
C TRP A 158 15.38 -17.34 -4.01
N VAL A 159 15.78 -17.49 -2.74
CA VAL A 159 16.13 -18.80 -2.17
C VAL A 159 14.94 -19.75 -2.26
N LEU A 160 13.76 -19.33 -1.81
CA LEU A 160 12.54 -20.14 -1.89
C LEU A 160 12.16 -20.54 -3.32
N TYR A 161 12.37 -19.66 -4.30
CA TYR A 161 12.12 -19.97 -5.71
C TYR A 161 13.12 -21.02 -6.24
N GLY A 162 14.41 -20.88 -5.92
CA GLY A 162 15.47 -21.80 -6.35
C GLY A 162 15.41 -23.18 -5.70
N ASP A 163 14.81 -23.26 -4.50
CA ASP A 163 14.74 -24.48 -3.69
C ASP A 163 13.37 -25.16 -3.70
N MET A 164 12.36 -24.59 -4.36
CA MET A 164 10.99 -25.15 -4.34
C MET A 164 10.95 -26.62 -4.79
N GLN A 165 11.76 -27.00 -5.78
CA GLN A 165 11.83 -28.38 -6.26
C GLN A 165 12.43 -29.36 -5.25
N ASN A 166 13.18 -28.86 -4.26
CA ASN A 166 13.82 -29.65 -3.22
C ASN A 166 12.87 -29.94 -2.04
N LEU A 167 11.64 -29.40 -2.07
CA LEU A 167 10.65 -29.64 -1.03
C LEU A 167 10.29 -31.13 -0.94
N PRO A 168 9.93 -31.62 0.27
CA PRO A 168 9.39 -32.96 0.43
C PRO A 168 8.20 -33.19 -0.51
N LYS A 169 8.07 -34.41 -1.04
CA LYS A 169 6.98 -34.75 -1.97
C LYS A 169 5.59 -34.42 -1.41
N THR A 170 5.37 -34.63 -0.11
CA THR A 170 4.11 -34.27 0.58
C THR A 170 3.78 -32.79 0.49
N ASP A 171 4.81 -31.93 0.57
CA ASP A 171 4.68 -30.48 0.47
C ASP A 171 4.40 -30.03 -0.96
N LEU A 172 5.09 -30.64 -1.93
CA LEU A 172 4.85 -30.42 -3.36
C LEU A 172 3.44 -30.84 -3.76
N ASP A 173 2.96 -32.00 -3.30
CA ASP A 173 1.60 -32.48 -3.57
C ASP A 173 0.55 -31.55 -2.95
N THR A 174 0.81 -31.03 -1.75
CA THR A 174 -0.07 -30.04 -1.10
C THR A 174 -0.11 -28.74 -1.89
N LEU A 175 1.03 -28.24 -2.33
CA LEU A 175 1.12 -27.02 -3.13
C LEU A 175 0.45 -27.19 -4.50
N GLN A 176 0.64 -28.33 -5.15
CA GLN A 176 -0.01 -28.68 -6.42
C GLN A 176 -1.53 -28.66 -6.28
N LYS A 177 -2.06 -29.21 -5.19
CA LYS A 177 -3.51 -29.14 -4.89
C LYS A 177 -3.98 -27.69 -4.74
N GLN A 178 -3.19 -26.81 -4.14
CA GLN A 178 -3.54 -25.39 -4.01
C GLN A 178 -3.50 -24.64 -5.34
N PHE A 179 -2.52 -24.91 -6.21
CA PHE A 179 -2.47 -24.34 -7.57
C PHE A 179 -3.65 -24.80 -8.43
N CYS A 180 -4.09 -26.05 -8.25
CA CYS A 180 -5.25 -26.60 -8.95
C CYS A 180 -6.59 -26.23 -8.28
N ALA A 181 -6.57 -25.73 -7.03
CA ALA A 181 -7.76 -25.34 -6.31
C ALA A 181 -8.33 -24.06 -6.95
N ARG A 182 -9.60 -24.13 -7.35
CA ARG A 182 -10.28 -23.03 -8.02
C ARG A 182 -10.99 -22.18 -6.99
N ASP A 183 -10.72 -20.87 -6.99
CA ASP A 183 -11.60 -19.94 -6.30
C ASP A 183 -12.98 -20.01 -6.99
N PRO A 184 -14.09 -20.22 -6.24
CA PRO A 184 -15.43 -20.25 -6.83
C PRO A 184 -15.74 -19.02 -7.68
N ARG A 185 -15.17 -17.85 -7.33
CA ARG A 185 -15.35 -16.58 -8.06
C ARG A 185 -14.68 -16.57 -9.44
N CYS A 186 -13.78 -17.51 -9.73
CA CYS A 186 -13.14 -17.65 -11.03
C CYS A 186 -13.91 -18.57 -11.99
N GLN A 187 -15.00 -19.19 -11.54
CA GLN A 187 -15.72 -20.19 -12.34
C GLN A 187 -16.73 -19.59 -13.32
N ASP A 188 -17.13 -18.33 -13.08
CA ASP A 188 -18.01 -17.57 -13.96
C ASP A 188 -17.27 -17.10 -15.22
N SER A 189 -17.96 -17.16 -16.36
CA SER A 189 -17.43 -16.68 -17.65
C SER A 189 -17.42 -15.15 -17.77
N VAL A 190 -17.77 -14.43 -16.70
CA VAL A 190 -17.83 -12.97 -16.69
C VAL A 190 -16.43 -12.42 -16.42
N PRO A 191 -15.79 -11.71 -17.36
CA PRO A 191 -14.48 -11.14 -17.15
C PRO A 191 -14.52 -10.10 -16.01
N PRO A 192 -13.45 -9.99 -15.20
CA PRO A 192 -13.34 -8.91 -14.22
C PRO A 192 -13.56 -7.54 -14.88
N ILE A 193 -14.38 -6.69 -14.25
CA ILE A 193 -14.67 -5.33 -14.76
C ILE A 193 -13.40 -4.50 -14.95
N SER A 194 -12.33 -4.79 -14.21
CA SER A 194 -11.01 -4.19 -14.41
C SER A 194 -10.46 -4.36 -15.84
N LEU A 195 -10.84 -5.42 -16.57
CA LEU A 195 -10.45 -5.61 -17.98
C LEU A 195 -11.06 -4.54 -18.90
N ALA A 196 -12.19 -3.93 -18.53
CA ALA A 196 -12.78 -2.85 -19.30
C ALA A 196 -11.80 -1.66 -19.44
N ARG A 197 -10.93 -1.43 -18.43
CA ARG A 197 -9.92 -0.36 -18.49
C ARG A 197 -8.79 -0.64 -19.45
N ALA A 198 -8.38 -1.89 -19.55
CA ALA A 198 -7.40 -2.34 -20.51
C ALA A 198 -7.93 -2.17 -21.95
N ALA A 199 -9.24 -2.36 -22.16
CA ALA A 199 -9.91 -2.20 -23.45
C ALA A 199 -10.35 -0.76 -23.79
N GLY A 200 -10.53 0.11 -22.79
CA GLY A 200 -10.98 1.49 -22.99
C GLY A 200 -12.37 1.54 -23.66
N PRO A 201 -12.59 2.44 -24.65
CA PRO A 201 -13.86 2.55 -25.37
C PRO A 201 -14.33 1.26 -26.05
N LEU A 202 -13.44 0.28 -26.24
CA LEU A 202 -13.73 -1.00 -26.90
C LEU A 202 -14.13 -2.11 -25.92
N TRP A 203 -14.37 -1.80 -24.65
CA TRP A 203 -14.66 -2.79 -23.59
C TRP A 203 -15.84 -3.71 -23.91
N PHE A 204 -16.89 -3.24 -24.59
CA PHE A 204 -18.06 -4.03 -24.97
C PHE A 204 -17.70 -5.22 -25.90
N ARG A 205 -16.52 -5.19 -26.51
CA ARG A 205 -16.00 -6.31 -27.32
C ARG A 205 -15.41 -7.43 -26.46
N LEU A 206 -15.14 -7.18 -25.18
CA LEU A 206 -14.66 -8.17 -24.22
C LEU A 206 -15.77 -9.10 -23.72
N GLU A 207 -17.04 -8.67 -23.70
CA GLU A 207 -18.17 -9.52 -23.27
C GLU A 207 -18.26 -10.80 -24.12
N ARG A 208 -17.91 -10.70 -25.41
CA ARG A 208 -17.85 -11.85 -26.33
C ARG A 208 -16.62 -12.75 -26.14
N GLN A 209 -15.72 -12.38 -25.23
CA GLN A 209 -14.40 -12.98 -25.04
C GLN A 209 -14.18 -13.48 -23.59
N GLY A 210 -15.24 -13.58 -22.77
CA GLY A 210 -15.19 -14.05 -21.38
C GLY A 210 -14.59 -15.47 -21.22
N ALA A 211 -14.60 -16.26 -22.29
CA ALA A 211 -13.93 -17.56 -22.35
C ALA A 211 -12.42 -17.51 -22.03
N TYR A 212 -11.71 -16.39 -22.32
CA TYR A 212 -10.28 -16.29 -22.00
C TYR A 212 -10.01 -16.30 -20.50
N PHE A 213 -10.86 -15.62 -19.73
CA PHE A 213 -10.68 -15.55 -18.28
C PHE A 213 -10.85 -16.93 -17.64
N LYS A 214 -11.94 -17.61 -18.01
CA LYS A 214 -12.20 -18.99 -17.58
C LYS A 214 -11.08 -19.94 -18.03
N HIS A 215 -10.67 -19.88 -19.29
CA HIS A 215 -9.57 -20.68 -19.84
C HIS A 215 -8.27 -20.51 -19.07
N TYR A 216 -7.91 -19.27 -18.76
CA TYR A 216 -6.69 -18.96 -18.01
C TYR A 216 -6.72 -19.56 -16.60
N TRP A 217 -7.85 -19.49 -15.88
CA TRP A 217 -7.99 -20.11 -14.57
C TRP A 217 -8.16 -21.63 -14.61
N ASP A 218 -8.72 -22.17 -15.69
CA ASP A 218 -8.87 -23.62 -15.90
C ASP A 218 -7.54 -24.31 -16.22
N THR A 219 -6.68 -23.65 -17.00
CA THR A 219 -5.43 -24.22 -17.51
C THR A 219 -4.17 -23.67 -16.83
N GLY A 220 -4.26 -22.51 -16.19
CA GLY A 220 -3.13 -21.77 -15.61
C GLY A 220 -2.20 -21.10 -16.62
N VAL A 221 -2.55 -21.09 -17.92
CA VAL A 221 -1.76 -20.50 -19.00
C VAL A 221 -2.65 -19.73 -19.97
N ILE A 222 -2.07 -18.81 -20.75
CA ILE A 222 -2.82 -18.08 -21.78
C ILE A 222 -2.78 -18.75 -23.16
N PHE A 223 -1.97 -19.79 -23.30
CA PHE A 223 -1.84 -20.52 -24.55
C PHE A 223 -3.15 -21.17 -24.96
N ILE A 224 -3.45 -21.12 -26.26
CA ILE A 224 -4.56 -21.87 -26.89
C ILE A 224 -4.03 -23.16 -27.55
N ASP A 225 -2.73 -23.16 -27.90
CA ASP A 225 -2.04 -24.30 -28.48
C ASP A 225 -1.95 -25.47 -27.49
N ARG A 226 -2.46 -26.64 -27.90
CA ARG A 226 -2.54 -27.83 -27.04
C ARG A 226 -1.18 -28.41 -26.65
N GLU A 227 -0.18 -28.32 -27.52
CA GLU A 227 1.16 -28.84 -27.22
C GLU A 227 1.81 -27.97 -26.15
N LYS A 228 1.70 -26.64 -26.27
CA LYS A 228 2.21 -25.70 -25.27
C LYS A 228 1.51 -25.81 -23.92
N ILE A 229 0.20 -26.02 -23.91
CA ILE A 229 -0.56 -26.31 -22.68
C ILE A 229 -0.05 -27.62 -22.05
N THR A 230 0.13 -28.67 -22.85
CA THR A 230 0.55 -29.99 -22.36
C THR A 230 1.98 -29.98 -21.82
N ALA A 231 2.87 -29.15 -22.39
CA ALA A 231 4.22 -28.95 -21.90
C ALA A 231 4.27 -28.12 -20.59
N SER A 232 3.29 -27.25 -20.36
CA SER A 232 3.24 -26.35 -19.20
C SER A 232 2.56 -27.02 -18.00
N LYS A 233 3.30 -27.85 -17.26
CA LYS A 233 2.76 -28.61 -16.11
C LYS A 233 3.46 -28.33 -14.79
N LEU A 234 4.61 -27.67 -14.83
CA LEU A 234 5.43 -27.45 -13.64
C LEU A 234 4.95 -26.19 -12.93
N MET A 235 4.71 -26.26 -11.62
CA MET A 235 4.32 -25.09 -10.83
C MET A 235 5.37 -23.99 -10.97
N ASN A 236 4.92 -22.77 -11.22
CA ASN A 236 5.78 -21.60 -11.26
C ASN A 236 6.13 -21.17 -9.81
N PRO A 237 7.42 -21.21 -9.39
CA PRO A 237 7.82 -20.89 -8.02
C PRO A 237 7.43 -19.47 -7.59
N THR A 238 7.30 -18.54 -8.54
CA THR A 238 7.00 -17.14 -8.24
C THR A 238 5.55 -16.89 -7.81
N PHE A 239 4.67 -17.88 -7.91
CA PHE A 239 3.30 -17.82 -7.38
C PHE A 239 3.11 -18.64 -6.09
N ALA A 240 4.15 -19.34 -5.63
CA ALA A 240 4.07 -20.29 -4.52
C ALA A 240 4.35 -19.67 -3.14
N TYR A 241 4.75 -18.40 -3.08
CA TYR A 241 5.15 -17.74 -1.85
C TYR A 241 4.69 -16.27 -1.82
N SER A 242 4.18 -15.83 -0.68
CA SER A 242 3.81 -14.44 -0.39
C SER A 242 4.20 -14.06 1.03
N ILE A 243 3.83 -12.86 1.49
CA ILE A 243 4.05 -12.40 2.87
C ILE A 243 3.43 -13.34 3.91
N VAL A 244 2.36 -14.05 3.56
CA VAL A 244 1.70 -15.01 4.46
C VAL A 244 2.36 -16.39 4.44
N GLY A 245 3.39 -16.60 3.62
CA GLY A 245 4.18 -17.84 3.54
C GLY A 245 3.92 -18.65 2.26
N ARG A 246 4.24 -19.95 2.33
CA ARG A 246 4.04 -20.90 1.21
C ARG A 246 2.54 -21.14 0.94
N GLY A 247 2.16 -21.06 -0.34
CA GLY A 247 0.86 -21.42 -0.88
C GLY A 247 0.53 -20.67 -2.17
N PHE A 248 -0.63 -20.98 -2.77
CA PHE A 248 -1.14 -20.26 -3.94
C PHE A 248 -2.19 -19.22 -3.54
N ALA A 249 -1.77 -17.97 -3.39
CA ALA A 249 -2.60 -16.88 -2.88
C ALA A 249 -2.94 -15.83 -3.95
N LEU A 250 -2.87 -16.16 -5.24
CA LEU A 250 -3.11 -15.20 -6.32
C LEU A 250 -4.53 -14.61 -6.23
N HIS A 251 -4.66 -13.29 -6.42
CA HIS A 251 -5.97 -12.65 -6.44
C HIS A 251 -6.86 -13.22 -7.56
N TYR A 252 -8.08 -13.64 -7.24
CA TYR A 252 -9.05 -14.29 -8.14
C TYR A 252 -9.38 -13.47 -9.40
N GLY A 253 -9.28 -12.14 -9.33
CA GLY A 253 -9.45 -11.25 -10.49
C GLY A 253 -8.24 -11.14 -11.42
N SER A 254 -7.17 -11.91 -11.21
CA SER A 254 -5.93 -11.79 -11.98
C SER A 254 -6.07 -12.32 -13.40
N HIS A 255 -5.57 -11.57 -14.38
CA HIS A 255 -5.49 -11.98 -15.78
C HIS A 255 -4.40 -11.18 -16.51
N PRO A 256 -3.56 -11.80 -17.37
CA PRO A 256 -2.43 -11.11 -18.01
C PRO A 256 -2.84 -9.87 -18.82
N PHE A 257 -4.01 -9.89 -19.46
CA PHE A 257 -4.54 -8.76 -20.23
C PHE A 257 -4.76 -7.49 -19.40
N LEU A 258 -4.91 -7.58 -18.08
CA LEU A 258 -5.07 -6.41 -17.21
C LEU A 258 -3.85 -5.49 -17.27
N SER A 259 -2.69 -6.02 -17.62
CA SER A 259 -1.44 -5.28 -17.60
C SER A 259 -1.16 -4.49 -18.88
N PHE A 260 -1.99 -4.63 -19.92
CA PHE A 260 -1.74 -4.09 -21.26
C PHE A 260 -2.91 -3.24 -21.81
N HIS A 261 -2.62 -2.42 -22.82
CA HIS A 261 -3.67 -1.77 -23.61
C HIS A 261 -4.16 -2.71 -24.72
N LEU A 262 -5.45 -3.06 -24.70
CA LEU A 262 -6.06 -4.06 -25.57
C LEU A 262 -6.60 -3.47 -26.89
N ALA A 263 -6.58 -2.15 -27.04
CA ALA A 263 -7.11 -1.47 -28.22
C ALA A 263 -6.56 -2.05 -29.54
N ARG A 264 -5.28 -2.43 -29.58
CA ARG A 264 -4.65 -3.04 -30.77
C ARG A 264 -5.27 -4.38 -31.18
N GLY A 265 -5.68 -5.21 -30.22
CA GLY A 265 -6.32 -6.50 -30.50
C GLY A 265 -7.84 -6.42 -30.62
N LEU A 266 -8.46 -5.31 -30.20
CA LEU A 266 -9.92 -5.11 -30.23
C LEU A 266 -10.40 -4.22 -31.37
N ALA A 267 -9.58 -3.29 -31.85
CA ALA A 267 -9.93 -2.36 -32.92
C ALA A 267 -9.80 -3.02 -34.29
N HIS A 268 -10.79 -2.83 -35.17
CA HIS A 268 -10.63 -3.13 -36.58
C HIS A 268 -9.97 -1.93 -37.26
N LEU A 269 -8.70 -2.06 -37.65
CA LEU A 269 -8.04 -1.04 -38.46
C LEU A 269 -8.45 -1.23 -39.93
N LYS A 270 -8.94 -0.15 -40.56
CA LYS A 270 -9.37 -0.18 -41.96
C LYS A 270 -8.15 -0.42 -42.85
N GLY A 271 -8.18 -1.47 -43.68
CA GLY A 271 -7.10 -1.80 -44.63
C GLY A 271 -6.01 -2.76 -44.10
N THR A 272 -6.06 -3.17 -42.84
CA THR A 272 -5.29 -4.32 -42.34
C THR A 272 -6.15 -5.59 -42.40
N GLY A 273 -5.54 -6.78 -42.57
CA GLY A 273 -6.24 -8.07 -42.54
C GLY A 273 -6.90 -8.42 -41.18
N LEU A 274 -6.97 -9.71 -40.83
CA LEU A 274 -7.43 -10.11 -39.48
C LEU A 274 -6.58 -9.40 -38.41
N ALA A 275 -7.23 -8.74 -37.46
CA ALA A 275 -6.55 -8.13 -36.31
C ALA A 275 -5.78 -9.22 -35.54
N PRO A 276 -4.55 -8.95 -35.07
CA PRO A 276 -3.80 -9.90 -34.25
C PRO A 276 -4.61 -10.29 -33.02
N SER A 277 -4.45 -11.52 -32.55
CA SER A 277 -5.15 -11.97 -31.34
C SER A 277 -4.81 -11.07 -30.14
N LEU A 278 -5.69 -11.05 -29.12
CA LEU A 278 -5.42 -10.31 -27.88
C LEU A 278 -4.10 -10.76 -27.24
N HIS A 279 -3.86 -12.07 -27.22
CA HIS A 279 -2.60 -12.65 -26.74
C HIS A 279 -1.40 -12.12 -27.52
N GLU A 280 -1.42 -12.20 -28.85
CA GLU A 280 -0.32 -11.74 -29.70
C GLU A 280 -0.06 -10.24 -29.55
N SER A 281 -1.12 -9.44 -29.42
CA SER A 281 -1.02 -8.01 -29.17
C SER A 281 -0.33 -7.71 -27.84
N CYS A 282 -0.74 -8.39 -26.76
CA CYS A 282 -0.14 -8.19 -25.43
C CYS A 282 1.32 -8.69 -25.39
N PHE A 283 1.60 -9.85 -25.98
CA PHE A 283 2.97 -10.37 -26.07
C PHE A 283 3.87 -9.44 -26.89
N THR A 284 3.36 -8.86 -27.98
CA THR A 284 4.10 -7.86 -28.77
C THR A 284 4.43 -6.63 -27.93
N HIS A 285 3.49 -6.10 -27.16
CA HIS A 285 3.77 -5.00 -26.23
C HIS A 285 4.83 -5.36 -25.21
N PHE A 286 4.68 -6.50 -24.52
CA PHE A 286 5.66 -6.98 -23.55
C PHE A 286 7.06 -7.11 -24.15
N LYS A 287 7.16 -7.73 -25.33
CA LYS A 287 8.42 -7.88 -26.07
C LYS A 287 9.06 -6.55 -26.39
N SER A 288 8.30 -5.62 -26.96
CA SER A 288 8.78 -4.27 -27.28
C SER A 288 9.26 -3.53 -26.02
N TRP A 289 8.54 -3.65 -24.91
CA TRP A 289 8.90 -3.04 -23.64
C TRP A 289 10.20 -3.61 -23.06
N CYS A 290 10.38 -4.93 -23.12
CA CYS A 290 11.61 -5.60 -22.68
C CYS A 290 12.82 -5.12 -23.49
N TYR A 291 12.71 -5.06 -24.83
CA TYR A 291 13.80 -4.57 -25.67
C TYR A 291 14.11 -3.09 -25.45
N SER A 292 13.09 -2.25 -25.28
CA SER A 292 13.29 -0.82 -24.98
C SER A 292 14.04 -0.62 -23.66
N LEU A 293 13.69 -1.37 -22.61
CA LEU A 293 14.39 -1.31 -21.35
C LEU A 293 15.82 -1.88 -21.46
N ASN A 294 16.00 -3.06 -22.07
CA ASN A 294 17.33 -3.66 -22.29
C ASN A 294 18.30 -2.69 -22.99
N LYS A 295 17.83 -2.01 -24.05
CA LYS A 295 18.62 -0.98 -24.77
C LYS A 295 19.08 0.17 -23.86
N ARG A 296 18.29 0.54 -22.86
CA ARG A 296 18.64 1.58 -21.87
C ARG A 296 19.61 1.05 -20.81
N LEU A 297 19.41 -0.19 -20.37
CA LEU A 297 20.25 -0.82 -19.34
C LEU A 297 21.66 -1.16 -19.81
N LYS A 298 21.86 -1.52 -21.08
CA LYS A 298 23.18 -1.87 -21.65
C LYS A 298 24.11 -0.68 -21.92
N GLN A 299 23.69 0.54 -21.60
CA GLN A 299 24.50 1.74 -21.82
C GLN A 299 25.62 1.84 -20.77
N LYS A 300 26.78 2.39 -21.17
CA LYS A 300 27.91 2.59 -20.23
C LYS A 300 27.53 3.39 -18.98
N SER A 301 26.62 4.34 -19.14
CA SER A 301 26.03 5.11 -18.05
C SER A 301 24.50 5.08 -18.18
N PRO A 302 23.81 4.11 -17.56
CA PRO A 302 22.36 4.00 -17.65
C PRO A 302 21.72 5.28 -17.15
N SER A 303 20.85 5.89 -17.95
CA SER A 303 20.05 7.07 -17.55
C SER A 303 18.86 6.70 -16.67
N ILE A 304 18.78 5.45 -16.22
CA ILE A 304 17.71 4.92 -15.37
C ILE A 304 18.28 4.28 -14.11
N THR A 305 17.69 4.63 -12.98
CA THR A 305 17.89 3.97 -11.69
C THR A 305 16.53 3.50 -11.19
N ILE A 306 16.46 2.26 -10.71
CA ILE A 306 15.26 1.64 -10.15
C ILE A 306 15.62 1.13 -8.76
N ARG A 307 14.96 1.69 -7.75
CA ARG A 307 15.22 1.43 -6.34
C ARG A 307 14.03 0.70 -5.75
N PHE A 308 14.29 -0.24 -4.86
CA PHE A 308 13.26 -1.03 -4.19
C PHE A 308 13.26 -0.74 -2.70
N ASN A 309 12.05 -0.57 -2.17
CA ASN A 309 11.82 -0.35 -0.75
C ASN A 309 10.48 -0.98 -0.34
N ARG A 310 10.39 -1.59 0.84
CA ARG A 310 9.10 -2.04 1.38
C ARG A 310 8.26 -0.91 1.98
N SER A 311 8.87 0.21 2.39
CA SER A 311 8.14 1.29 3.09
C SER A 311 8.89 2.63 3.09
N ILE A 312 8.18 3.76 2.94
CA ILE A 312 8.76 5.11 2.99
C ILE A 312 8.82 5.63 4.42
N ASP A 313 9.93 6.28 4.79
CA ASP A 313 10.20 6.80 6.12
C ASP A 313 9.09 7.72 6.64
N THR A 314 8.41 7.23 7.67
CA THR A 314 7.43 8.00 8.42
C THR A 314 7.59 7.79 9.93
N TYR A 315 8.75 7.34 10.43
CA TYR A 315 8.99 7.03 11.86
C TYR A 315 8.05 6.00 12.52
N LEU A 316 7.16 5.34 11.76
CA LEU A 316 6.11 4.53 12.35
C LEU A 316 6.50 3.05 12.34
N TYR A 317 6.12 2.25 11.34
CA TYR A 317 6.43 0.80 11.31
C TYR A 317 6.42 0.28 9.86
N THR A 318 7.18 -0.78 9.55
CA THR A 318 7.32 -1.29 8.17
C THR A 318 6.05 -1.90 7.61
N THR A 319 5.29 -2.65 8.43
CA THR A 319 3.98 -3.22 8.08
C THR A 319 3.06 -3.30 9.30
N GLN A 320 1.83 -3.80 9.13
CA GLN A 320 1.03 -4.29 10.27
C GLN A 320 1.70 -5.53 10.87
N TRP A 321 1.35 -5.87 12.12
CA TRP A 321 1.78 -7.10 12.81
C TRP A 321 3.26 -7.22 13.18
N THR A 322 4.05 -6.17 12.98
CA THR A 322 5.48 -6.13 13.27
C THR A 322 5.86 -4.96 14.17
N SER A 323 6.93 -5.16 14.95
CA SER A 323 7.57 -4.14 15.77
C SER A 323 8.65 -3.35 15.02
N ASN A 324 9.00 -3.79 13.80
CA ASN A 324 10.04 -3.17 12.99
C ASN A 324 9.65 -1.75 12.56
N ARG A 325 10.52 -0.79 12.89
CA ARG A 325 10.37 0.60 12.45
C ARG A 325 10.90 0.78 11.04
N ILE A 326 10.32 1.72 10.31
CA ILE A 326 10.90 2.14 9.03
C ILE A 326 12.23 2.81 9.35
N GLN A 327 13.30 2.26 8.79
CA GLN A 327 14.64 2.83 8.88
C GLN A 327 15.16 2.97 7.44
N LEU A 328 15.55 4.20 7.09
CA LEU A 328 16.35 4.49 5.90
C LEU A 328 17.83 4.51 6.29
N ASP A 329 18.26 3.46 6.96
CA ASP A 329 19.58 3.34 7.61
C ASP A 329 20.63 2.67 6.71
N GLY A 330 20.27 2.24 5.50
CA GLY A 330 21.13 1.46 4.62
C GLY A 330 21.25 2.02 3.20
N GLY A 331 22.36 1.68 2.55
CA GLY A 331 22.58 1.92 1.12
C GLY A 331 22.55 3.40 0.74
N ASP A 332 21.58 3.77 -0.10
CA ASP A 332 21.55 5.06 -0.80
C ASP A 332 21.01 6.23 0.03
N TYR A 333 20.49 5.99 1.23
CA TYR A 333 20.04 7.06 2.14
C TYR A 333 21.11 7.50 3.14
N LEU A 334 22.27 6.84 3.16
CA LEU A 334 23.42 7.28 3.95
C LEU A 334 23.94 8.62 3.40
N GLY A 335 24.21 9.59 4.27
CA GLY A 335 24.60 10.95 3.88
C GLY A 335 25.90 11.09 3.06
N LYS A 336 26.67 10.00 2.89
CA LYS A 336 27.87 9.92 2.05
C LYS A 336 27.70 8.97 0.85
N SER A 337 26.50 8.49 0.54
CA SER A 337 26.31 7.57 -0.58
C SER A 337 26.61 8.28 -1.91
N PRO A 338 27.44 7.67 -2.80
CA PRO A 338 27.68 8.21 -4.14
C PRO A 338 26.42 8.19 -5.02
N SER A 339 25.39 7.43 -4.64
CA SER A 339 24.13 7.29 -5.38
C SER A 339 22.94 7.68 -4.50
N GLN A 340 22.99 8.85 -3.87
CA GLN A 340 21.97 9.29 -2.92
C GLN A 340 20.54 9.15 -3.47
N ALA A 341 19.66 8.53 -2.69
CA ALA A 341 18.26 8.37 -3.04
C ALA A 341 17.45 9.65 -2.75
N PRO A 342 16.50 10.03 -3.62
CA PRO A 342 15.68 11.22 -3.41
C PRO A 342 14.74 11.06 -2.19
N LEU A 343 14.53 12.17 -1.48
CA LEU A 343 13.56 12.31 -0.37
C LEU A 343 12.30 13.09 -0.79
N GLN A 344 12.35 13.75 -1.95
CA GLN A 344 11.22 14.42 -2.58
C GLN A 344 11.18 14.06 -4.06
N PHE A 345 9.97 14.02 -4.62
CA PHE A 345 9.71 13.44 -5.93
C PHE A 345 9.02 14.43 -6.85
N ASP A 346 9.36 14.39 -8.14
CA ASP A 346 8.65 15.14 -9.17
C ASP A 346 7.33 14.45 -9.50
N VAL A 347 7.29 13.12 -9.51
CA VAL A 347 6.06 12.34 -9.73
C VAL A 347 5.86 11.35 -8.59
N ILE A 348 4.66 11.31 -8.04
CA ILE A 348 4.23 10.23 -7.13
C ILE A 348 3.03 9.54 -7.77
N ASP A 349 3.11 8.23 -8.01
CA ASP A 349 1.96 7.43 -8.41
C ASP A 349 1.58 6.49 -7.27
N THR A 350 0.32 6.53 -6.86
CA THR A 350 -0.18 5.77 -5.70
C THR A 350 -1.11 4.64 -6.10
N SER A 351 -1.21 4.31 -7.40
CA SER A 351 -2.05 3.22 -7.92
C SER A 351 -3.44 3.18 -7.24
N ASN A 352 -3.85 2.02 -6.73
CA ASN A 352 -5.11 1.76 -6.05
C ASN A 352 -5.10 1.69 -4.49
N PRO A 353 -4.00 1.89 -3.72
CA PRO A 353 -4.09 2.01 -2.26
C PRO A 353 -5.19 2.91 -1.72
N ILE A 354 -5.57 3.97 -2.44
CA ILE A 354 -6.70 4.85 -2.13
C ILE A 354 -8.01 4.09 -1.78
N ASP A 355 -8.21 2.90 -2.34
CA ASP A 355 -9.41 2.09 -2.16
C ASP A 355 -9.43 1.34 -0.82
N HIS A 356 -8.25 1.08 -0.23
CA HIS A 356 -8.12 0.27 0.98
C HIS A 356 -7.66 1.08 2.20
N ILE A 357 -6.95 2.18 1.97
CA ILE A 357 -6.47 3.05 3.06
C ILE A 357 -7.15 4.42 3.07
N GLY A 358 -8.01 4.73 2.10
CA GLY A 358 -8.71 6.01 2.02
C GLY A 358 -7.86 7.16 1.45
N PHE A 359 -8.53 8.05 0.75
CA PHE A 359 -7.89 9.14 0.00
C PHE A 359 -7.14 10.14 0.87
N ILE A 360 -7.70 10.50 2.02
CA ILE A 360 -7.07 11.49 2.89
C ILE A 360 -5.75 10.97 3.44
N ASN A 361 -5.66 9.67 3.79
CA ASN A 361 -4.42 9.04 4.21
C ASN A 361 -3.35 9.10 3.10
N VAL A 362 -3.73 8.86 1.84
CA VAL A 362 -2.83 9.00 0.69
C VAL A 362 -2.37 10.44 0.52
N LEU A 363 -3.27 11.42 0.56
CA LEU A 363 -2.92 12.83 0.35
C LEU A 363 -1.97 13.35 1.44
N VAL A 364 -2.30 13.14 2.73
CA VAL A 364 -1.50 13.71 3.82
C VAL A 364 -0.11 13.08 3.92
N THR A 365 0.07 11.88 3.39
CA THR A 365 1.37 11.18 3.36
C THR A 365 2.17 11.45 2.09
N ALA A 366 1.53 11.47 0.92
CA ALA A 366 2.22 11.66 -0.36
C ALA A 366 2.53 13.13 -0.67
N VAL A 367 1.64 14.07 -0.34
CA VAL A 367 1.82 15.48 -0.70
C VAL A 367 3.11 16.09 -0.11
N PRO A 368 3.51 15.83 1.15
CA PRO A 368 4.78 16.33 1.68
C PRO A 368 6.02 15.80 0.96
N LEU A 369 5.90 14.66 0.27
CA LEU A 369 6.98 14.05 -0.51
C LEU A 369 7.08 14.63 -1.92
N LEU A 370 6.14 15.46 -2.38
CA LEU A 370 6.26 16.15 -3.66
C LEU A 370 7.27 17.29 -3.56
N LYS A 371 8.13 17.40 -4.57
CA LYS A 371 8.90 18.63 -4.79
C LYS A 371 7.95 19.81 -4.99
N ARG A 372 8.34 20.97 -4.49
CA ARG A 372 7.54 22.19 -4.64
C ARG A 372 7.83 22.85 -6.00
N ARG A 373 7.38 22.22 -7.08
CA ARG A 373 7.52 22.72 -8.45
C ARG A 373 6.18 22.68 -9.19
N PRO A 374 5.94 23.59 -10.17
CA PRO A 374 4.74 23.55 -11.01
C PRO A 374 4.60 22.26 -11.84
N SER A 375 5.73 21.60 -12.13
CA SER A 375 5.81 20.34 -12.86
C SER A 375 5.55 19.10 -12.00
N SER A 376 5.47 19.23 -10.67
CA SER A 376 5.31 18.08 -9.78
C SER A 376 3.86 17.58 -9.74
N ILE A 377 3.67 16.27 -9.77
CA ILE A 377 2.36 15.62 -9.96
C ILE A 377 2.18 14.44 -9.01
N LEU A 378 1.00 14.35 -8.39
CA LEU A 378 0.53 13.18 -7.67
C LEU A 378 -0.59 12.50 -8.46
N HIS A 379 -0.43 11.23 -8.78
CA HIS A 379 -1.43 10.40 -9.43
C HIS A 379 -2.06 9.42 -8.44
N THR A 380 -3.38 9.28 -8.51
CA THR A 380 -4.20 8.34 -7.73
C THR A 380 -5.16 7.63 -8.68
N THR A 381 -5.39 6.33 -8.53
CA THR A 381 -6.27 5.55 -9.42
C THR A 381 -7.37 4.83 -8.63
N PRO A 382 -8.35 5.55 -8.04
CA PRO A 382 -9.42 4.95 -7.25
C PRO A 382 -10.40 4.11 -8.05
N VAL A 383 -10.94 3.06 -7.44
CA VAL A 383 -12.24 2.49 -7.81
C VAL A 383 -13.30 3.55 -7.54
N SER A 384 -13.99 4.03 -8.58
CA SER A 384 -15.11 4.98 -8.41
C SER A 384 -16.18 4.47 -7.43
N TYR A 385 -16.43 3.16 -7.43
CA TYR A 385 -17.38 2.50 -6.52
C TYR A 385 -16.94 2.48 -5.04
N VAL A 386 -15.66 2.19 -4.76
CA VAL A 386 -15.15 2.09 -3.38
C VAL A 386 -14.89 3.47 -2.80
N SER A 387 -14.42 4.39 -3.65
CA SER A 387 -13.96 5.70 -3.21
C SER A 387 -15.05 6.77 -3.16
N ASN A 388 -16.24 6.50 -3.74
CA ASN A 388 -17.33 7.48 -3.92
C ASN A 388 -16.90 8.78 -4.63
N PHE A 389 -15.69 8.87 -5.19
CA PHE A 389 -15.28 10.01 -6.00
C PHE A 389 -15.91 9.92 -7.38
N THR A 390 -16.62 10.97 -7.77
CA THR A 390 -17.10 11.15 -9.14
C THR A 390 -16.30 12.25 -9.81
N THR A 391 -15.27 11.91 -10.59
CA THR A 391 -14.73 12.79 -11.64
C THR A 391 -15.66 12.70 -12.85
N ARG A 392 -16.90 13.23 -12.74
CA ARG A 392 -17.91 13.05 -13.79
C ARG A 392 -17.44 13.63 -15.13
N SER A 393 -17.13 12.75 -16.08
CA SER A 393 -17.59 12.91 -17.46
C SER A 393 -18.99 12.29 -17.54
N THR A 394 -20.01 13.09 -17.83
CA THR A 394 -21.42 12.66 -17.92
C THR A 394 -21.73 11.83 -19.16
N PHE A 395 -20.73 11.45 -19.96
CA PHE A 395 -20.96 10.70 -21.20
C PHE A 395 -21.24 9.19 -20.99
N HIS A 396 -21.11 8.66 -19.76
CA HIS A 396 -21.13 7.22 -19.48
C HIS A 396 -22.19 6.75 -18.47
N GLU A 397 -23.17 7.58 -18.10
CA GLU A 397 -24.21 7.29 -17.09
C GLU A 397 -25.24 6.18 -17.46
N TYR A 398 -24.91 5.28 -18.40
CA TYR A 398 -25.80 4.18 -18.86
C TYR A 398 -25.43 2.78 -18.34
N PHE A 399 -24.45 2.63 -17.43
CA PHE A 399 -23.87 1.31 -17.08
C PHE A 399 -24.00 0.94 -15.60
N PRO A 400 -23.99 -0.38 -15.27
CA PRO A 400 -24.29 -0.89 -13.94
C PRO A 400 -23.35 -0.33 -12.85
N PRO A 401 -23.76 -0.36 -11.57
CA PRO A 401 -23.09 0.33 -10.46
C PRO A 401 -21.66 -0.16 -10.13
N ASP A 402 -21.11 -1.11 -10.85
CA ASP A 402 -19.79 -1.69 -10.57
C ASP A 402 -18.67 -0.89 -11.27
N GLY A 403 -17.79 -0.31 -10.45
CA GLY A 403 -17.00 0.88 -10.78
C GLY A 403 -15.89 0.77 -11.84
N ILE A 404 -15.77 1.82 -12.65
CA ILE A 404 -14.62 2.15 -13.50
C ILE A 404 -13.56 2.85 -12.62
N TYR A 405 -12.27 2.57 -12.78
CA TYR A 405 -11.23 3.33 -12.08
C TYR A 405 -10.62 4.35 -13.05
N GLU A 406 -10.40 5.56 -12.58
CA GLU A 406 -9.83 6.64 -13.38
C GLU A 406 -8.56 7.16 -12.71
N ARG A 407 -7.50 7.38 -13.50
CA ARG A 407 -6.26 7.97 -13.00
C ARG A 407 -6.47 9.47 -12.85
N ILE A 408 -6.56 9.93 -11.61
CA ILE A 408 -6.71 11.34 -11.25
C ILE A 408 -5.32 11.94 -11.02
N SER A 409 -5.10 13.13 -11.58
CA SER A 409 -3.82 13.86 -11.44
C SER A 409 -4.00 15.11 -10.60
N TRP A 410 -3.18 15.25 -9.56
CA TRP A 410 -3.18 16.35 -8.62
C TRP A 410 -1.91 17.18 -8.78
N LYS A 411 -2.07 18.50 -8.88
CA LYS A 411 -0.98 19.48 -8.92
C LYS A 411 -1.10 20.47 -7.77
N ILE A 412 0.01 21.08 -7.38
CA ILE A 412 0.03 22.12 -6.34
C ILE A 412 -0.50 23.43 -6.97
N GLY A 413 -1.79 23.71 -6.78
CA GLY A 413 -2.46 24.85 -7.43
C GLY A 413 -1.79 26.20 -7.19
N SER A 414 -1.24 26.44 -6.00
CA SER A 414 -0.53 27.68 -5.67
C SER A 414 0.78 27.90 -6.46
N LEU A 415 1.28 26.88 -7.16
CA LEU A 415 2.46 26.97 -8.02
C LEU A 415 2.08 27.04 -9.51
N SER A 416 0.79 26.91 -9.84
CA SER A 416 0.29 26.89 -11.22
C SER A 416 -0.13 28.28 -11.73
N ASP A 417 -0.11 29.30 -10.88
CA ASP A 417 -0.49 30.67 -11.25
C ASP A 417 0.75 31.49 -11.66
N SER A 418 0.80 31.92 -12.93
CA SER A 418 1.90 32.72 -13.47
C SER A 418 2.08 34.07 -12.77
N LEU A 419 1.01 34.62 -12.17
CA LEU A 419 1.06 35.86 -11.39
C LEU A 419 1.75 35.68 -10.02
N THR A 420 1.78 34.44 -9.50
CA THR A 420 2.49 34.13 -8.24
C THR A 420 3.99 33.88 -8.47
N LEU A 421 4.39 33.47 -9.67
CA LEU A 421 5.79 33.20 -10.03
C LEU A 421 6.59 34.48 -10.32
N SER A 422 5.92 35.55 -10.77
CA SER A 422 6.57 36.85 -11.11
C SER A 422 7.01 37.65 -9.88
N ALA A 423 6.57 37.29 -8.67
CA ALA A 423 6.82 38.05 -7.45
C ALA A 423 8.22 37.84 -6.83
N GLY A 424 9.06 36.95 -7.37
CA GLY A 424 10.50 36.82 -7.04
C GLY A 424 10.85 36.60 -5.57
N THR A 425 9.87 36.38 -4.69
CA THR A 425 10.05 36.38 -3.23
C THR A 425 9.82 34.98 -2.70
N SER A 426 10.79 34.51 -1.90
CA SER A 426 10.83 33.22 -1.21
C SER A 426 9.79 33.07 -0.09
N THR A 427 8.69 33.84 -0.14
CA THR A 427 7.64 33.81 0.88
C THR A 427 6.68 32.65 0.60
N GLU A 428 6.58 31.71 1.53
CA GLU A 428 5.52 30.70 1.53
C GLU A 428 4.15 31.41 1.58
N TYR A 429 3.45 31.47 0.46
CA TYR A 429 2.07 31.95 0.42
C TYR A 429 1.18 31.01 1.25
N ARG A 430 0.57 31.55 2.29
CA ARG A 430 -0.42 30.86 3.13
C ARG A 430 -1.81 31.41 2.85
N LEU A 431 -2.81 30.54 2.88
CA LEU A 431 -4.21 30.95 2.71
C LEU A 431 -4.69 31.61 4.00
N ASN A 432 -5.21 32.84 3.90
CA ASN A 432 -5.80 33.54 5.04
C ASN A 432 -7.26 33.11 5.21
N PHE A 433 -7.64 32.71 6.43
CA PHE A 433 -9.00 32.28 6.74
C PHE A 433 -9.53 32.93 8.03
N ASP A 434 -10.82 33.30 8.02
CA ASP A 434 -11.54 33.51 9.26
C ASP A 434 -11.58 32.21 10.08
N ALA A 435 -11.31 32.34 11.37
CA ALA A 435 -11.14 31.18 12.26
C ALA A 435 -12.45 30.38 12.43
N LYS A 436 -13.63 31.05 12.50
CA LYS A 436 -14.92 30.36 12.63
C LYS A 436 -15.30 29.65 11.33
N GLN A 437 -15.07 30.30 10.19
CA GLN A 437 -15.32 29.69 8.88
C GLN A 437 -14.45 28.45 8.67
N LEU A 438 -13.16 28.53 9.02
CA LEU A 438 -12.27 27.37 8.93
C LEU A 438 -12.71 26.26 9.89
N ALA A 439 -13.04 26.58 11.14
CA ALA A 439 -13.54 25.60 12.10
C ALA A 439 -14.83 24.91 11.63
N GLY A 440 -15.78 25.67 11.07
CA GLY A 440 -17.00 25.11 10.47
C GLY A 440 -16.73 24.21 9.26
N PHE A 441 -15.79 24.60 8.40
CA PHE A 441 -15.34 23.75 7.29
C PHE A 441 -14.70 22.44 7.79
N LEU A 442 -13.84 22.52 8.81
CA LEU A 442 -13.19 21.36 9.43
C LEU A 442 -14.19 20.43 10.12
N HIS A 443 -15.24 20.98 10.76
CA HIS A 443 -16.35 20.21 11.31
C HIS A 443 -17.12 19.46 10.22
N GLY A 444 -17.50 20.13 9.13
CA GLY A 444 -18.15 19.46 8.00
C GLY A 444 -17.27 18.38 7.35
N PHE A 445 -15.95 18.57 7.35
CA PHE A 445 -14.99 17.56 6.89
C PHE A 445 -14.92 16.37 7.85
N TYR A 446 -14.87 16.64 9.16
CA TYR A 446 -14.91 15.64 10.22
C TYR A 446 -16.18 14.79 10.12
N SER A 447 -17.37 15.37 10.06
CA SER A 447 -18.63 14.61 9.97
C SER A 447 -18.68 13.70 8.72
N LYS A 448 -18.05 14.10 7.61
CA LYS A 448 -17.93 13.26 6.40
C LYS A 448 -16.89 12.16 6.54
N MET A 449 -15.78 12.40 7.24
CA MET A 449 -14.75 11.39 7.48
C MET A 449 -15.25 10.25 8.36
N PHE A 450 -16.22 10.52 9.22
CA PHE A 450 -16.72 9.56 10.21
C PHE A 450 -18.23 9.32 10.06
N TYR A 451 -18.71 9.42 8.82
CA TYR A 451 -20.13 9.25 8.46
C TYR A 451 -20.69 7.88 8.88
N GLU A 452 -19.84 6.86 8.99
CA GLU A 452 -20.20 5.55 9.53
C GLU A 452 -20.74 5.60 10.97
N GLU A 453 -20.42 6.63 11.74
CA GLU A 453 -20.91 6.84 13.10
C GLU A 453 -22.33 7.46 13.15
N ASP A 454 -22.83 8.00 12.02
CA ASP A 454 -24.22 8.48 11.89
C ASP A 454 -25.16 7.29 11.65
N MET A 455 -25.49 6.58 12.74
CA MET A 455 -26.34 5.40 12.66
C MET A 455 -27.73 5.72 12.09
N VAL A 456 -28.29 6.90 12.36
CA VAL A 456 -29.64 7.27 11.89
C VAL A 456 -29.66 7.39 10.37
N ALA A 457 -28.72 8.13 9.78
CA ALA A 457 -28.62 8.23 8.34
C ALA A 457 -28.28 6.88 7.68
N ASN A 458 -27.42 6.07 8.32
CA ASN A 458 -27.06 4.75 7.81
C ASN A 458 -28.25 3.78 7.82
N PHE A 459 -29.08 3.76 8.87
CA PHE A 459 -30.31 2.98 8.92
C PHE A 459 -31.36 3.49 7.93
N ALA A 460 -31.52 4.81 7.78
CA ALA A 460 -32.45 5.38 6.80
C ALA A 460 -32.06 5.06 5.34
N ASN A 461 -30.76 4.93 5.05
CA ASN A 461 -30.23 4.61 3.74
C ASN A 461 -30.15 3.10 3.44
N MET A 462 -30.52 2.23 4.39
CA MET A 462 -30.63 0.79 4.14
C MET A 462 -31.79 0.49 3.19
N LYS A 463 -31.49 0.41 1.89
CA LYS A 463 -32.45 -0.13 0.90
C LYS A 463 -32.66 -1.62 1.16
N LEU A 464 -33.94 -2.04 1.18
CA LEU A 464 -34.42 -3.41 1.43
C LEU A 464 -33.83 -4.52 0.52
N GLY A 465 -33.09 -4.16 -0.54
CA GLY A 465 -32.62 -5.09 -1.58
C GLY A 465 -31.11 -5.42 -1.60
N SER A 466 -30.27 -4.79 -0.77
CA SER A 466 -28.82 -5.11 -0.75
C SER A 466 -28.14 -4.97 0.63
N PRO A 467 -28.62 -5.69 1.66
CA PRO A 467 -28.10 -5.58 3.03
C PRO A 467 -26.58 -5.84 3.14
N LEU A 468 -26.04 -6.80 2.37
CA LEU A 468 -24.60 -7.14 2.38
C LEU A 468 -23.72 -5.98 1.90
N THR A 469 -24.13 -5.26 0.86
CA THR A 469 -23.36 -4.14 0.30
C THR A 469 -23.25 -2.96 1.26
N THR A 470 -24.34 -2.64 1.95
CA THR A 470 -24.36 -1.60 2.99
C THR A 470 -23.57 -2.05 4.22
N LEU A 471 -23.64 -3.33 4.60
CA LEU A 471 -22.82 -3.90 5.67
C LEU A 471 -21.32 -3.79 5.37
N CYS A 472 -20.90 -4.15 4.15
CA CYS A 472 -19.50 -4.04 3.72
C CYS A 472 -18.98 -2.59 3.73
N LYS A 473 -19.82 -1.61 3.37
CA LYS A 473 -19.46 -0.19 3.47
C LYS A 473 -19.29 0.27 4.91
N LEU A 474 -20.11 -0.25 5.84
CA LEU A 474 -19.99 0.03 7.27
C LEU A 474 -18.76 -0.65 7.92
N THR A 475 -18.18 -1.69 7.28
CA THR A 475 -16.97 -2.36 7.78
C THR A 475 -15.65 -1.72 7.33
N LEU A 476 -15.66 -0.83 6.32
CA LEU A 476 -14.47 -0.16 5.78
C LEU A 476 -14.14 1.11 6.57
N VAL A 477 -13.50 0.96 7.73
CA VAL A 477 -13.02 2.09 8.55
C VAL A 477 -11.70 2.61 7.98
N ASN A 478 -11.80 3.49 6.99
CA ASN A 478 -10.63 4.07 6.32
C ASN A 478 -9.90 5.12 7.17
N TYR A 479 -10.62 5.80 8.07
CA TYR A 479 -10.14 6.98 8.77
C TYR A 479 -10.18 6.79 10.29
N SER A 480 -9.19 7.37 10.95
CA SER A 480 -9.10 7.43 12.41
C SER A 480 -9.02 8.89 12.87
N ARG A 481 -9.21 9.15 14.17
CA ARG A 481 -9.00 10.50 14.72
C ARG A 481 -7.54 10.95 14.54
N PHE A 482 -6.59 10.02 14.49
CA PHE A 482 -5.22 10.32 14.07
C PHE A 482 -5.15 10.85 12.62
N THR A 483 -5.87 10.25 11.66
CA THR A 483 -5.91 10.76 10.26
C THR A 483 -6.35 12.22 10.25
N PHE A 484 -7.43 12.53 10.97
CA PHE A 484 -7.97 13.88 11.02
C PHE A 484 -7.00 14.84 11.72
N ALA A 485 -6.43 14.47 12.86
CA ALA A 485 -5.42 15.29 13.54
C ALA A 485 -4.18 15.51 12.66
N TYR A 486 -3.73 14.50 11.92
CA TYR A 486 -2.60 14.65 10.99
C TYR A 486 -2.95 15.54 9.79
N LEU A 487 -4.18 15.47 9.27
CA LEU A 487 -4.68 16.43 8.28
C LEU A 487 -4.64 17.86 8.82
N LEU A 488 -5.10 18.07 10.06
CA LEU A 488 -5.02 19.38 10.73
C LEU A 488 -3.58 19.88 10.83
N ARG A 489 -2.61 19.00 11.12
CA ARG A 489 -1.19 19.34 11.10
C ARG A 489 -0.71 19.83 9.73
N VAL A 490 -1.15 19.19 8.66
CA VAL A 490 -0.83 19.62 7.28
C VAL A 490 -1.48 20.96 6.95
N ILE A 491 -2.74 21.17 7.37
CA ILE A 491 -3.50 22.41 7.14
C ILE A 491 -2.89 23.58 7.90
N ARG A 492 -2.58 23.40 9.20
CA ARG A 492 -2.01 24.45 10.08
C ARG A 492 -0.80 25.14 9.45
N ASN A 493 0.07 24.37 8.81
CA ASN A 493 1.29 24.89 8.20
C ASN A 493 1.06 25.68 6.89
N ARG A 494 -0.18 25.66 6.35
CA ARG A 494 -0.55 26.25 5.05
C ARG A 494 -1.55 27.39 5.17
N VAL A 495 -2.07 27.65 6.37
CA VAL A 495 -3.06 28.69 6.63
C VAL A 495 -2.50 29.75 7.57
N MET A 496 -3.05 30.96 7.45
CA MET A 496 -2.85 32.05 8.40
C MET A 496 -4.20 32.32 9.07
N THR A 497 -4.29 32.06 10.37
CA THR A 497 -5.50 32.23 11.20
C THR A 497 -5.15 32.05 12.68
N ASP A 498 -6.05 32.41 13.59
CA ASP A 498 -5.93 32.07 15.02
C ASP A 498 -6.22 30.58 15.21
N TRP A 499 -5.17 29.77 15.18
CA TRP A 499 -5.28 28.31 15.28
C TRP A 499 -5.87 27.85 16.62
N TYR A 500 -5.59 28.56 17.71
CA TYR A 500 -6.14 28.21 19.02
C TYR A 500 -7.66 28.34 18.98
N TYR A 501 -8.15 29.48 18.49
CA TYR A 501 -9.58 29.72 18.36
C TYR A 501 -10.27 28.78 17.35
N VAL A 502 -9.60 28.40 16.26
CA VAL A 502 -10.10 27.39 15.31
C VAL A 502 -10.39 26.06 16.02
N ILE A 503 -9.46 25.54 16.82
CA ILE A 503 -9.61 24.24 17.48
C ILE A 503 -10.65 24.29 18.61
N GLU A 504 -10.69 25.35 19.41
CA GLU A 504 -11.71 25.53 20.45
C GLU A 504 -13.13 25.63 19.86
N TYR A 505 -13.31 26.45 18.81
CA TYR A 505 -14.61 26.57 18.16
C TYR A 505 -15.03 25.26 17.45
N PHE A 506 -14.08 24.56 16.83
CA PHE A 506 -14.32 23.24 16.25
C PHE A 506 -14.74 22.21 17.31
N HIS A 507 -14.09 22.23 18.49
CA HIS A 507 -14.46 21.38 19.62
C HIS A 507 -15.89 21.69 20.09
N ASP A 508 -16.26 22.97 20.23
CA ASP A 508 -17.63 23.36 20.55
C ASP A 508 -18.66 22.84 19.55
N LEU A 509 -18.33 22.86 18.25
CA LEU A 509 -19.19 22.31 17.21
C LEU A 509 -19.37 20.79 17.36
N ILE A 510 -18.30 20.04 17.63
CA ILE A 510 -18.39 18.59 17.85
C ILE A 510 -19.21 18.26 19.10
N VAL A 511 -19.00 18.97 20.21
CA VAL A 511 -19.72 18.70 21.47
C VAL A 511 -21.23 18.93 21.32
N ARG A 512 -21.62 19.89 20.48
CA ARG A 512 -23.02 20.19 20.17
C ARG A 512 -23.63 19.27 19.10
N ASP A 513 -22.80 18.53 18.38
CA ASP A 513 -23.23 17.63 17.31
C ASP A 513 -23.77 16.33 17.91
N SER A 514 -25.05 16.05 17.64
CA SER A 514 -25.72 14.81 18.06
C SER A 514 -25.90 13.79 16.92
N SER A 515 -25.39 14.08 15.71
CA SER A 515 -25.51 13.20 14.55
C SER A 515 -24.60 11.97 14.65
N LEU A 516 -23.35 12.16 15.09
CA LEU A 516 -22.38 11.09 15.29
C LEU A 516 -22.63 10.40 16.65
N LEU A 517 -23.61 9.51 16.70
CA LEU A 517 -24.08 8.85 17.92
C LEU A 517 -22.98 8.14 18.74
N LEU A 518 -21.93 7.65 18.08
CA LEU A 518 -20.77 7.01 18.70
C LEU A 518 -19.57 7.95 18.89
N GLY A 519 -19.65 9.18 18.37
CA GLY A 519 -18.55 10.13 18.30
C GLY A 519 -18.01 10.59 19.65
N THR A 520 -18.86 10.65 20.69
CA THR A 520 -18.46 11.06 22.05
C THR A 520 -17.45 10.10 22.69
N ASN A 521 -17.54 8.80 22.37
CA ASN A 521 -16.57 7.79 22.83
C ASN A 521 -15.17 8.00 22.22
N ASN A 522 -15.07 8.80 21.16
CA ASN A 522 -13.84 9.04 20.40
C ASN A 522 -13.14 10.35 20.74
N PHE A 523 -13.71 11.18 21.61
CA PHE A 523 -13.12 12.48 21.97
C PHE A 523 -11.74 12.31 22.61
N GLN A 524 -11.58 11.28 23.45
CA GLN A 524 -10.32 11.03 24.12
C GLN A 524 -9.20 10.64 23.14
N ASP A 525 -9.52 9.87 22.10
CA ASP A 525 -8.59 9.51 21.03
C ASP A 525 -8.19 10.76 20.21
N LEU A 526 -9.17 11.61 19.87
CA LEU A 526 -8.91 12.87 19.17
C LEU A 526 -8.02 13.81 19.98
N PHE A 527 -8.31 14.02 21.27
CA PHE A 527 -7.53 14.90 22.14
C PHE A 527 -6.11 14.39 22.32
N CYS A 528 -5.96 13.07 22.52
CA CYS A 528 -4.67 12.40 22.58
C CYS A 528 -3.83 12.70 21.33
N HIS A 529 -4.42 12.54 20.14
CA HIS A 529 -3.72 12.80 18.88
C HIS A 529 -3.43 14.28 18.62
N LEU A 530 -4.32 15.20 18.98
CA LEU A 530 -4.08 16.65 18.89
C LEU A 530 -2.91 17.08 19.79
N TYR A 531 -2.83 16.54 21.01
CA TYR A 531 -1.72 16.78 21.94
C TYR A 531 -0.41 16.20 21.41
N MET A 532 -0.39 14.91 21.05
CA MET A 532 0.83 14.23 20.56
C MET A 532 1.40 14.85 19.28
N LEU A 533 0.54 15.43 18.42
CA LEU A 533 0.97 16.12 17.20
C LEU A 533 1.30 17.61 17.42
N GLY A 534 1.18 18.11 18.66
CA GLY A 534 1.49 19.50 19.03
C GLY A 534 0.52 20.52 18.42
N LEU A 535 -0.74 20.14 18.22
CA LEU A 535 -1.75 20.98 17.58
C LEU A 535 -2.59 21.77 18.58
N HIS A 536 -2.90 21.17 19.72
CA HIS A 536 -3.67 21.78 20.79
C HIS A 536 -3.53 20.97 22.09
N THR A 537 -3.56 21.64 23.24
CA THR A 537 -3.53 20.98 24.57
C THR A 537 -4.78 21.35 25.34
N PHE A 538 -5.72 20.42 25.45
CA PHE A 538 -6.89 20.58 26.30
C PHE A 538 -6.52 20.51 27.77
N TYR A 539 -7.31 21.16 28.63
CA TYR A 539 -7.04 21.25 30.08
C TYR A 539 -6.68 19.91 30.75
N PRO A 540 -7.37 18.78 30.53
CA PRO A 540 -7.00 17.49 31.17
C PRO A 540 -5.63 16.91 30.75
N LEU A 541 -5.06 17.41 29.65
CA LEU A 541 -3.76 17.03 29.12
C LEU A 541 -2.66 18.07 29.41
N SER A 542 -2.97 19.13 30.15
CA SER A 542 -1.98 20.11 30.55
C SER A 542 -0.94 19.49 31.51
N PRO A 543 0.36 19.80 31.36
CA PRO A 543 1.39 19.35 32.28
C PRO A 543 1.04 19.70 33.75
N GLY A 544 1.26 18.76 34.66
CA GLY A 544 1.01 18.93 36.10
C GLY A 544 -0.41 18.62 36.59
N ILE A 545 -1.41 18.59 35.69
CA ILE A 545 -2.81 18.32 36.09
C ILE A 545 -2.98 16.91 36.68
N ASN A 546 -2.19 15.94 36.22
CA ASN A 546 -2.33 14.53 36.60
C ASN A 546 -1.34 14.10 37.70
N ASP A 547 -0.52 15.01 38.24
CA ASP A 547 0.54 14.66 39.20
C ASP A 547 -0.02 14.09 40.52
N ALA A 548 -1.25 14.48 40.89
CA ALA A 548 -1.94 13.93 42.05
C ALA A 548 -2.14 12.39 41.98
N LEU A 549 -2.14 11.80 40.77
CA LEU A 549 -2.25 10.35 40.58
C LEU A 549 -1.04 9.60 41.15
N ALA A 550 0.11 10.26 41.33
CA ALA A 550 1.30 9.65 41.92
C ALA A 550 1.08 9.21 43.38
N HIS A 551 0.16 9.88 44.07
CA HIS A 551 -0.18 9.61 45.47
C HIS A 551 -1.39 8.70 45.65
N GLN A 552 -2.07 8.35 44.55
CA GLN A 552 -3.25 7.48 44.56
C GLN A 552 -2.84 6.02 44.41
N ASN A 553 -3.65 5.10 44.92
CA ASN A 553 -3.48 3.67 44.62
C ASN A 553 -3.89 3.43 43.15
N GLY A 554 -2.95 2.98 42.33
CA GLY A 554 -3.16 2.79 40.90
C GLY A 554 -1.84 2.58 40.14
N PRO A 555 -1.88 2.54 38.80
CA PRO A 555 -0.72 2.22 37.96
C PRO A 555 0.41 3.26 38.04
N PHE A 556 0.12 4.49 38.47
CA PHE A 556 1.09 5.58 38.56
C PHE A 556 1.64 5.82 39.97
N LYS A 557 1.28 4.98 40.94
CA LYS A 557 1.68 5.18 42.34
C LYS A 557 3.21 5.27 42.45
N GLY A 558 3.69 6.41 42.94
CA GLY A 558 5.11 6.67 43.17
C GLY A 558 5.91 7.22 41.98
N TRP A 559 5.28 7.48 40.83
CA TRP A 559 5.93 8.11 39.68
C TRP A 559 6.31 9.55 40.01
N LYS A 560 7.57 9.96 39.72
CA LYS A 560 8.01 11.35 39.98
C LYS A 560 7.37 12.37 39.05
N LYS A 561 7.10 11.97 37.81
CA LYS A 561 6.51 12.82 36.77
C LYS A 561 5.51 12.00 35.99
N ILE A 562 4.27 12.48 35.94
CA ILE A 562 3.21 11.80 35.22
C ILE A 562 3.02 12.48 33.86
N PRO A 563 3.32 11.79 32.74
CA PRO A 563 3.10 12.38 31.43
C PRO A 563 1.58 12.53 31.16
N PRO A 564 1.14 13.51 30.36
CA PRO A 564 -0.28 13.66 30.02
C PRO A 564 -0.89 12.49 29.23
N VAL A 565 -0.05 11.75 28.50
CA VAL A 565 -0.43 10.58 27.70
C VAL A 565 0.55 9.45 28.01
N VAL A 566 0.04 8.23 28.15
CA VAL A 566 0.83 7.00 28.37
C VAL A 566 0.50 5.95 27.32
N CYS A 567 1.43 5.02 27.08
CA CYS A 567 1.21 3.86 26.24
C CYS A 567 0.77 2.67 27.11
N VAL A 568 -0.41 2.11 26.83
CA VAL A 568 -0.87 0.85 27.45
C VAL A 568 -0.35 -0.31 26.62
N VAL A 569 0.28 -1.29 27.27
CA VAL A 569 0.77 -2.53 26.65
C VAL A 569 -0.01 -3.71 27.23
N LEU A 570 -0.86 -4.33 26.41
CA LEU A 570 -1.69 -5.48 26.78
C LEU A 570 -1.12 -6.75 26.16
N VAL A 571 -0.98 -7.80 26.97
CA VAL A 571 -0.64 -9.15 26.49
C VAL A 571 -1.91 -9.97 26.43
N VAL A 572 -2.35 -10.29 25.22
CA VAL A 572 -3.54 -11.09 24.95
C VAL A 572 -3.12 -12.55 24.73
N PRO A 573 -3.56 -13.49 25.60
CA PRO A 573 -3.24 -14.90 25.46
C PRO A 573 -3.67 -15.49 24.10
N ARG A 574 -2.84 -16.39 23.58
CA ARG A 574 -3.00 -16.98 22.23
C ARG A 574 -4.32 -17.73 22.04
N ASP A 575 -4.85 -18.35 23.09
CA ASP A 575 -6.12 -19.07 23.07
C ASP A 575 -7.33 -18.16 22.83
N LYS A 576 -7.25 -16.88 23.25
CA LYS A 576 -8.30 -15.88 22.98
C LYS A 576 -8.42 -15.49 21.51
N PHE A 577 -7.36 -15.73 20.73
CA PHE A 577 -7.32 -15.48 19.28
C PHE A 577 -7.84 -16.63 18.42
N ARG A 578 -8.23 -17.78 19.01
CA ARG A 578 -8.70 -18.96 18.25
C ARG A 578 -9.96 -18.68 17.42
N LEU A 579 -10.79 -17.72 17.83
CA LEU A 579 -12.02 -17.32 17.12
C LEU A 579 -11.75 -16.83 15.69
N PHE A 580 -10.57 -16.24 15.44
CA PHE A 580 -10.19 -15.70 14.13
C PHE A 580 -9.63 -16.74 13.15
N LYS A 581 -9.30 -17.96 13.61
CA LYS A 581 -8.70 -19.02 12.77
C LYS A 581 -9.70 -19.77 11.90
N ASN A 582 -10.99 -19.73 12.23
CA ASN A 582 -12.03 -20.54 11.58
C ASN A 582 -12.91 -19.75 10.58
N GLY A 583 -12.61 -18.47 10.36
CA GLY A 583 -13.47 -17.57 9.58
C GLY A 583 -12.87 -17.19 8.23
N ALA A 584 -12.63 -18.17 7.35
CA ALA A 584 -12.12 -17.88 6.00
C ALA A 584 -13.04 -16.97 5.17
N ASP A 585 -14.32 -16.83 5.56
CA ASP A 585 -15.32 -15.98 4.90
C ASP A 585 -15.66 -14.69 5.68
N LEU A 586 -14.94 -14.39 6.78
CA LEU A 586 -15.16 -13.14 7.50
C LEU A 586 -14.59 -11.95 6.68
N PRO A 587 -15.24 -10.77 6.74
CA PRO A 587 -14.65 -9.54 6.20
C PRO A 587 -13.38 -9.16 7.00
N GLU A 588 -12.63 -8.18 6.50
CA GLU A 588 -11.51 -7.62 7.28
C GLU A 588 -12.02 -7.07 8.61
N ILE A 589 -11.33 -7.41 9.70
CA ILE A 589 -11.75 -7.06 11.06
C ILE A 589 -10.77 -6.02 11.61
N GLY A 590 -11.25 -4.81 11.87
CA GLY A 590 -10.47 -3.78 12.53
C GLY A 590 -10.33 -4.03 14.02
N PHE A 591 -9.12 -3.84 14.55
CA PHE A 591 -8.88 -3.81 16.00
C PHE A 591 -9.16 -2.43 16.55
N MET A 592 -9.98 -2.40 17.59
CA MET A 592 -10.24 -1.23 18.42
C MET A 592 -9.95 -1.63 19.87
N SER A 593 -9.28 -0.74 20.59
CA SER A 593 -9.10 -0.88 22.04
C SER A 593 -10.12 0.02 22.74
N THR A 594 -10.93 -0.53 23.62
CA THR A 594 -11.92 0.23 24.39
C THR A 594 -11.57 0.18 25.86
N LEU A 595 -11.39 1.36 26.46
CA LEU A 595 -11.27 1.52 27.90
C LEU A 595 -12.65 1.78 28.50
N VAL A 596 -13.00 1.01 29.52
CA VAL A 596 -14.24 1.19 30.30
C VAL A 596 -13.87 1.81 31.64
N VAL A 597 -14.36 3.02 31.91
CA VAL A 597 -14.15 3.73 33.17
C VAL A 597 -15.46 3.75 33.96
N GLY A 598 -15.43 3.28 35.21
CA GLY A 598 -16.63 3.18 36.05
C GLY A 598 -17.64 2.16 35.51
N THR A 599 -18.94 2.50 35.56
CA THR A 599 -20.03 1.58 35.19
C THR A 599 -20.48 1.70 33.72
N SER A 600 -20.09 2.75 32.99
CA SER A 600 -20.63 2.97 31.63
C SER A 600 -19.84 3.93 30.73
N ALA A 601 -18.79 4.62 31.20
CA ALA A 601 -18.04 5.53 30.34
C ALA A 601 -17.08 4.74 29.44
N LEU A 602 -17.25 4.88 28.13
CA LEU A 602 -16.43 4.19 27.12
C LEU A 602 -15.50 5.19 26.43
N SER A 603 -14.25 4.81 26.25
CA SER A 603 -13.30 5.54 25.41
C SER A 603 -12.68 4.57 24.40
N SER A 604 -12.87 4.85 23.12
CA SER A 604 -12.44 3.98 22.03
C SER A 604 -11.20 4.53 21.34
N PHE A 605 -10.21 3.66 21.13
CA PHE A 605 -8.91 3.97 20.53
C PHE A 605 -8.69 3.06 19.32
N TYR A 606 -8.65 3.65 18.13
CA TYR A 606 -8.62 2.92 16.86
C TYR A 606 -7.19 2.69 16.34
N ILE A 607 -6.22 3.46 16.84
CA ILE A 607 -4.80 3.27 16.50
C ILE A 607 -4.13 2.38 17.54
N SER A 608 -4.36 1.08 17.40
CA SER A 608 -3.67 0.04 18.16
C SER A 608 -2.55 -0.60 17.33
N ARG A 609 -1.38 -0.79 17.93
CA ARG A 609 -0.27 -1.56 17.37
C ARG A 609 -0.37 -2.99 17.89
N CYS A 610 -0.32 -3.96 16.99
CA CYS A 610 -0.40 -5.36 17.34
C CYS A 610 0.86 -6.07 16.85
N VAL A 611 1.48 -6.88 17.70
CA VAL A 611 2.65 -7.70 17.34
C VAL A 611 2.57 -9.02 18.10
N PHE A 612 2.87 -10.13 17.43
CA PHE A 612 2.99 -11.42 18.13
C PHE A 612 4.39 -11.52 18.73
N GLY A 613 4.48 -11.87 20.02
CA GLY A 613 5.78 -11.95 20.69
C GLY A 613 5.68 -11.90 22.20
N ASP A 614 6.84 -12.00 22.84
CA ASP A 614 6.97 -11.99 24.30
C ASP A 614 7.35 -10.60 24.81
N VAL A 615 6.77 -10.21 25.95
CA VAL A 615 7.03 -8.92 26.60
C VAL A 615 8.00 -9.10 27.76
N ARG A 616 9.06 -8.29 27.80
CA ARG A 616 9.98 -8.16 28.93
C ARG A 616 9.86 -6.77 29.52
N ILE A 617 9.62 -6.71 30.82
CA ILE A 617 9.46 -5.46 31.56
C ILE A 617 10.66 -5.30 32.50
N LYS A 618 11.31 -4.14 32.45
CA LYS A 618 12.32 -3.75 33.43
C LYS A 618 11.83 -2.52 34.17
N TYR A 619 11.66 -2.67 35.47
CA TYR A 619 11.40 -1.55 36.36
C TYR A 619 12.73 -0.88 36.72
N PRO A 620 12.77 0.45 36.84
CA PRO A 620 13.83 1.11 37.59
C PRO A 620 13.93 0.48 38.99
N ASP A 621 15.10 0.56 39.63
CA ASP A 621 15.35 -0.05 40.95
C ASP A 621 14.17 0.17 41.91
N ARG A 622 13.86 -0.81 42.77
CA ARG A 622 12.66 -0.85 43.63
C ARG A 622 12.50 0.38 44.55
N SER A 623 13.56 1.17 44.72
CA SER A 623 13.55 2.46 45.42
C SER A 623 13.02 3.65 44.60
N GLN A 624 12.80 3.52 43.29
CA GLN A 624 12.34 4.59 42.39
C GLN A 624 11.20 4.08 41.48
N PRO A 625 9.93 4.35 41.80
CA PRO A 625 8.77 3.91 41.01
C PRO A 625 8.57 4.80 39.78
N ASP A 626 9.59 4.93 38.91
CA ASP A 626 9.46 5.67 37.64
C ASP A 626 8.95 4.76 36.50
N GLU A 627 8.76 5.33 35.31
CA GLU A 627 8.23 4.63 34.12
C GLU A 627 9.01 3.33 33.79
N PRO A 628 8.33 2.17 33.64
CA PRO A 628 8.99 0.92 33.30
C PRO A 628 9.43 0.88 31.84
N SER A 629 10.60 0.30 31.56
CA SER A 629 11.01 0.02 30.19
C SER A 629 10.39 -1.30 29.71
N VAL A 630 9.71 -1.26 28.57
CA VAL A 630 9.09 -2.44 27.95
C VAL A 630 9.85 -2.80 26.67
N THR A 631 10.26 -4.07 26.54
CA THR A 631 10.91 -4.62 25.34
C THR A 631 10.07 -5.77 24.81
N ILE A 632 9.82 -5.80 23.49
CA ILE A 632 9.06 -6.86 22.84
C ILE A 632 10.02 -7.70 21.99
N GLN A 633 9.98 -9.02 22.19
CA GLN A 633 10.66 -9.98 21.35
C GLN A 633 9.64 -10.56 20.36
N GLU A 634 9.68 -10.08 19.11
CA GLU A 634 8.74 -10.48 18.06
C GLU A 634 8.89 -11.96 17.67
N ASP A 635 7.75 -12.63 17.54
CA ASP A 635 7.64 -13.98 16.98
C ASP A 635 7.78 -13.91 15.46
N LYS A 636 8.87 -14.47 14.93
CA LYS A 636 9.15 -14.47 13.49
C LYS A 636 8.12 -15.25 12.68
N ASP A 637 7.44 -16.21 13.29
CA ASP A 637 6.36 -16.98 12.65
C ASP A 637 5.03 -16.24 12.74
N GLY A 638 4.96 -15.16 13.53
CA GLY A 638 3.83 -14.22 13.61
C GLY A 638 2.49 -14.92 13.79
N LEU A 639 1.63 -14.81 12.77
CA LEU A 639 0.31 -15.46 12.74
C LEU A 639 0.36 -16.99 12.83
N ARG A 640 1.43 -17.61 12.31
CA ARG A 640 1.63 -19.07 12.35
C ARG A 640 2.35 -19.52 13.63
N GLY A 641 2.93 -18.58 14.37
CA GLY A 641 3.65 -18.82 15.62
C GLY A 641 2.74 -19.18 16.80
N SER A 642 3.34 -19.26 17.98
CA SER A 642 2.67 -19.67 19.22
C SER A 642 2.60 -18.56 20.27
N SER A 643 3.33 -17.46 20.06
CA SER A 643 3.45 -16.36 21.00
C SER A 643 2.11 -15.62 21.20
N PRO A 644 1.90 -15.00 22.37
CA PRO A 644 0.73 -14.16 22.62
C PRO A 644 0.72 -12.93 21.70
N LEU A 645 -0.44 -12.27 21.59
CA LEU A 645 -0.52 -10.98 20.92
C LEU A 645 -0.26 -9.85 21.90
N VAL A 646 0.69 -8.98 21.59
CA VAL A 646 0.93 -7.73 22.29
C VAL A 646 0.20 -6.60 21.58
N VAL A 647 -0.68 -5.89 22.29
CA VAL A 647 -1.43 -4.74 21.80
C VAL A 647 -0.95 -3.48 22.51
N MET A 648 -0.61 -2.43 21.76
CA MET A 648 -0.12 -1.16 22.29
C MET A 648 -0.93 0.02 21.75
N PHE A 649 -1.39 0.92 22.61
CA PHE A 649 -2.12 2.12 22.21
C PHE A 649 -1.93 3.25 23.24
N TYR A 650 -2.05 4.49 22.78
CA TYR A 650 -1.83 5.67 23.61
C TYR A 650 -3.14 6.17 24.21
N VAL A 651 -3.15 6.47 25.50
CA VAL A 651 -4.32 6.95 26.23
C VAL A 651 -3.99 8.19 27.07
N PRO A 652 -4.93 9.13 27.23
CA PRO A 652 -4.84 10.17 28.26
C PRO A 652 -4.70 9.58 29.66
N THR A 653 -3.69 10.02 30.40
CA THR A 653 -3.33 9.45 31.71
C THR A 653 -4.47 9.55 32.72
N TRP A 654 -5.24 10.63 32.69
CA TRP A 654 -6.34 10.87 33.62
C TRP A 654 -7.44 9.79 33.57
N LEU A 655 -7.61 9.09 32.44
CA LEU A 655 -8.57 7.99 32.32
C LEU A 655 -8.19 6.78 33.17
N LEU A 656 -6.89 6.53 33.34
CA LEU A 656 -6.39 5.40 34.13
C LEU A 656 -6.42 5.70 35.64
N GLY A 657 -6.50 6.98 36.03
CA GLY A 657 -6.68 7.38 37.43
C GLY A 657 -8.12 7.18 37.95
N GLN A 658 -9.12 7.17 37.07
CA GLN A 658 -10.53 7.04 37.43
C GLN A 658 -11.01 5.58 37.59
N ALA A 659 -10.15 4.59 37.27
CA ALA A 659 -10.49 3.17 37.30
C ALA A 659 -9.44 2.35 38.10
N PRO A 660 -9.43 2.43 39.45
CA PRO A 660 -8.43 1.77 40.28
C PRO A 660 -8.49 0.22 40.29
N HIS A 661 -9.47 -0.40 39.62
CA HIS A 661 -9.72 -1.86 39.67
C HIS A 661 -9.74 -2.57 38.30
N ALA A 662 -9.36 -1.90 37.20
CA ALA A 662 -9.54 -2.43 35.83
C ALA A 662 -8.25 -2.75 35.05
N LEU A 663 -7.08 -2.80 35.69
CA LEU A 663 -5.81 -3.20 35.06
C LEU A 663 -5.11 -4.31 35.84
#